data_AF-A0A178A7L1-F1
#
_entry.id   AF-A0A178A7L1-F1
#
_cell.length_a   1.000
_cell.length_b   1.000
_cell.length_c   1.000
_cell.angle_alpha   90.00
_cell.angle_beta   90.00
_cell.angle_gamma   90.00
#
_symmetry.space_group_name_H-M   'P 1'
#
loop_
_entity.id
_entity.type
_entity.pdbx_description
1 polymer ?
#
loop_
_entity_poly.entity_id
_entity_poly.type
_entity_poly.pdbx_seq_one_letter_code
_entity_poly.pdbx_strand_id
1 'polypeptide(L)'
;LYRGYKKRNVELDLQSENPPSCLSGSKVSVSAFDFETINDEATLREVHDYTFKRSNLLDRVIRARKLHHSHFFAIDNDYGHQRYLDQFQNERHVLLKALEKIGKRAVALMHEQIQWYDWDKKFQEEEEKHGASESKKVKLESLLFKRHQKEIARHQRELKHRKDKKRQEEYLHEEYTQRLSEMSEEEQDEWDPIKDVYGYEKDNYVDLIKFFLMLKDEKDSDEHDDNPGIVAADSAAPVAPTGKVLSKSAKKRARKTNAEEKKMADPSFQTADGRGSNVIEMETRQQMRERLSKPVKFERESGYYFDDSGQPGINATTPVLPDAEIDQLLVEVAEIKNFLFCRLLLSQATLLSIALETDSIEDFLERSEVTREHLRDLCLKLERPNLQDVRDACADFIRERDGIVEEQTPNVEDKDDIDGSDKRANNPYLISMMPEHGVLDFGRTTDESQYPRTRTRSKVCGHYMYNYRSEKALNRGGWFHFSVIAKDSDLFDAVELCRNWNEFFELNILCCFHYFPAPKWTRFTGDMRRQQLMQLGFIPYFTGDKAEKVTHYAQTGSRGMARRSHAVVEMRSFICGHVKRDDPVSRRFIQYLSNETWELRALVRDRKTGHILIQPPKDELWLVREKSGWGRASRNEFSIVSEVGATFFEQMVSQPSTKICI
;
A
#
# COMPACT_ATOMS: atom_id res chain seq x y z
N LEU A 1 -57.75 -12.34 -34.28
CA LEU A 1 -57.27 -13.72 -34.00
C LEU A 1 -57.12 -14.59 -35.25
N TYR A 2 -58.18 -14.82 -36.02
CA TYR A 2 -58.16 -15.63 -37.27
C TYR A 2 -57.11 -15.18 -38.31
N ARG A 3 -57.00 -13.87 -38.58
CA ARG A 3 -55.95 -13.32 -39.47
C ARG A 3 -54.53 -13.67 -39.00
N GLY A 4 -54.28 -13.67 -37.68
CA GLY A 4 -52.98 -14.02 -37.11
C GLY A 4 -52.69 -15.53 -37.12
N TYR A 5 -53.72 -16.38 -37.13
CA TYR A 5 -53.59 -17.82 -37.38
C TYR A 5 -53.18 -18.07 -38.84
N LYS A 6 -53.93 -17.52 -39.81
CA LYS A 6 -53.62 -17.67 -41.25
C LYS A 6 -52.21 -17.17 -41.61
N LYS A 7 -51.80 -16.01 -41.08
CA LYS A 7 -50.43 -15.48 -41.29
C LYS A 7 -49.34 -16.43 -40.79
N ARG A 8 -49.51 -17.05 -39.61
CA ARG A 8 -48.53 -17.97 -39.03
C ARG A 8 -48.49 -19.33 -39.72
N ASN A 9 -49.60 -19.80 -40.29
CA ASN A 9 -49.59 -20.98 -41.15
C ASN A 9 -48.79 -20.70 -42.44
N VAL A 10 -49.02 -19.55 -43.08
CA VAL A 10 -48.24 -19.15 -44.26
C VAL A 10 -46.74 -19.03 -43.91
N GLU A 11 -46.40 -18.48 -42.74
CA GLU A 11 -45.02 -18.41 -42.27
C GLU A 11 -44.39 -19.80 -42.01
N LEU A 12 -45.18 -20.76 -41.52
CA LEU A 12 -44.75 -22.15 -41.33
C LEU A 12 -44.55 -22.87 -42.67
N ASP A 13 -45.42 -22.61 -43.65
CA ASP A 13 -45.31 -23.16 -45.00
C ASP A 13 -44.06 -22.60 -45.70
N LEU A 14 -43.83 -21.29 -45.64
CA LEU A 14 -42.62 -20.62 -46.18
C LEU A 14 -41.30 -21.14 -45.56
N GLN A 15 -41.30 -21.48 -44.27
CA GLN A 15 -40.13 -22.11 -43.63
C GLN A 15 -39.95 -23.57 -44.01
N SER A 16 -41.02 -24.26 -44.42
CA SER A 16 -40.94 -25.62 -44.96
C SER A 16 -40.33 -25.64 -46.36
N GLU A 17 -40.52 -24.56 -47.12
CA GLU A 17 -39.97 -24.37 -48.46
C GLU A 17 -38.49 -23.98 -48.48
N ASN A 18 -37.96 -23.41 -47.38
CA ASN A 18 -36.58 -22.92 -47.29
C ASN A 18 -35.77 -23.62 -46.17
N PRO A 19 -35.42 -24.91 -46.31
CA PRO A 19 -34.52 -25.58 -45.38
C PRO A 19 -33.04 -25.16 -45.56
N PRO A 20 -32.20 -25.23 -44.51
CA PRO A 20 -30.75 -25.06 -44.61
C PRO A 20 -30.12 -26.01 -45.63
N SER A 21 -29.00 -25.60 -46.24
CA SER A 21 -28.33 -26.34 -47.34
C SER A 21 -27.96 -27.80 -47.01
N CYS A 22 -27.62 -28.06 -45.75
CA CYS A 22 -27.31 -29.38 -45.20
C CYS A 22 -28.56 -30.28 -45.02
N LEU A 23 -29.75 -29.69 -44.87
CA LEU A 23 -31.02 -30.39 -44.78
C LEU A 23 -31.72 -30.51 -46.14
N SER A 24 -31.46 -29.61 -47.10
CA SER A 24 -32.04 -29.66 -48.44
C SER A 24 -31.53 -30.82 -49.31
N GLY A 25 -30.30 -31.30 -49.04
CA GLY A 25 -29.67 -32.40 -49.77
C GLY A 25 -30.08 -33.81 -49.31
N SER A 26 -30.75 -33.94 -48.16
CA SER A 26 -31.11 -35.22 -47.57
C SER A 26 -32.60 -35.51 -47.78
N LYS A 27 -32.93 -36.64 -48.44
CA LYS A 27 -34.33 -37.12 -48.58
C LYS A 27 -34.91 -37.66 -47.25
N VAL A 28 -34.17 -37.55 -46.15
CA VAL A 28 -34.53 -38.09 -44.85
C VAL A 28 -35.20 -37.01 -44.00
N SER A 29 -36.31 -37.35 -43.35
CA SER A 29 -36.98 -36.44 -42.42
C SER A 29 -36.00 -35.93 -41.34
N VAL A 30 -36.19 -34.69 -40.87
CA VAL A 30 -35.36 -34.06 -39.80
C VAL A 30 -35.22 -34.94 -38.55
N SER A 31 -36.16 -35.87 -38.32
CA SER A 31 -36.13 -36.85 -37.23
C SER A 31 -35.04 -37.92 -37.33
N ALA A 32 -34.73 -38.32 -38.57
CA ALA A 32 -33.86 -39.43 -38.93
C ALA A 32 -32.56 -38.95 -39.56
N PHE A 33 -32.35 -37.64 -39.67
CA PHE A 33 -31.06 -37.07 -40.04
C PHE A 33 -30.02 -37.38 -38.97
N ASP A 34 -28.85 -37.84 -39.43
CA ASP A 34 -27.72 -38.13 -38.55
C ASP A 34 -26.82 -36.90 -38.44
N PHE A 35 -26.91 -36.23 -37.29
CA PHE A 35 -26.17 -35.00 -37.00
C PHE A 35 -24.68 -35.24 -36.69
N GLU A 36 -24.24 -36.51 -36.59
CA GLU A 36 -22.83 -36.86 -36.39
C GLU A 36 -21.94 -36.48 -37.59
N THR A 37 -22.53 -36.33 -38.77
CA THR A 37 -21.84 -35.93 -40.02
C THR A 37 -21.42 -34.46 -40.05
N ILE A 38 -21.91 -33.63 -39.13
CA ILE A 38 -21.59 -32.20 -39.05
C ILE A 38 -20.42 -31.99 -38.08
N ASN A 39 -19.28 -31.54 -38.61
CA ASN A 39 -18.06 -31.24 -37.84
C ASN A 39 -17.80 -29.74 -37.66
N ASP A 40 -18.59 -28.89 -38.32
CA ASP A 40 -18.43 -27.45 -38.29
C ASP A 40 -19.50 -26.81 -37.38
N GLU A 41 -19.06 -25.89 -36.52
CA GLU A 41 -19.91 -25.22 -35.53
C GLU A 41 -20.91 -24.27 -36.18
N ALA A 42 -20.51 -23.58 -37.26
CA ALA A 42 -21.35 -22.60 -37.93
C ALA A 42 -22.55 -23.27 -38.61
N THR A 43 -22.31 -24.36 -39.32
CA THR A 43 -23.37 -25.17 -39.94
C THR A 43 -24.27 -25.84 -38.90
N LEU A 44 -23.74 -26.29 -37.76
CA LEU A 44 -24.56 -26.85 -36.67
C LEU A 44 -25.49 -25.80 -36.02
N ARG A 45 -25.01 -24.56 -35.88
CA ARG A 45 -25.79 -23.42 -35.36
C ARG A 45 -26.92 -23.01 -36.31
N GLU A 46 -26.66 -22.99 -37.62
CA GLU A 46 -27.69 -22.71 -38.64
C GLU A 46 -28.84 -23.74 -38.60
N VAL A 47 -28.50 -25.02 -38.47
CA VAL A 47 -29.47 -26.12 -38.34
C VAL A 47 -30.26 -26.04 -37.04
N HIS A 48 -29.59 -25.71 -35.93
CA HIS A 48 -30.22 -25.48 -34.64
C HIS A 48 -31.26 -24.36 -34.74
N ASP A 49 -30.88 -23.20 -35.29
CA ASP A 49 -31.72 -22.01 -35.34
C ASP A 49 -32.95 -22.22 -36.24
N TYR A 50 -32.77 -22.90 -37.38
CA TYR A 50 -33.87 -23.31 -38.25
C TYR A 50 -34.86 -24.24 -37.51
N THR A 51 -34.36 -25.29 -36.86
CA THR A 51 -35.17 -26.30 -36.16
C THR A 51 -35.90 -25.67 -34.97
N PHE A 52 -35.23 -24.79 -34.23
CA PHE A 52 -35.79 -24.06 -33.11
C PHE A 52 -36.89 -23.09 -33.55
N LYS A 53 -36.66 -22.29 -34.59
CA LYS A 53 -37.65 -21.36 -35.15
C LYS A 53 -38.89 -22.08 -35.64
N ARG A 54 -38.73 -23.21 -36.33
CA ARG A 54 -39.83 -24.07 -36.80
C ARG A 54 -40.64 -24.65 -35.63
N SER A 55 -39.97 -25.16 -34.59
CA SER A 55 -40.64 -25.71 -33.40
C SER A 55 -41.50 -24.67 -32.67
N ASN A 56 -41.00 -23.43 -32.55
CA ASN A 56 -41.70 -22.32 -31.93
C ASN A 56 -42.92 -21.85 -32.74
N LEU A 57 -42.83 -21.87 -34.08
CA LEU A 57 -43.95 -21.55 -34.94
C LEU A 57 -45.06 -22.61 -34.87
N LEU A 58 -44.71 -23.89 -34.87
CA LEU A 58 -45.66 -24.99 -34.67
C LEU A 58 -46.41 -24.85 -33.35
N ASP A 59 -45.72 -24.51 -32.26
CA ASP A 59 -46.34 -24.25 -30.96
C ASP A 59 -47.39 -23.13 -31.00
N ARG A 60 -47.06 -22.04 -31.71
CA ARG A 60 -47.97 -20.89 -31.86
C ARG A 60 -49.17 -21.25 -32.74
N VAL A 61 -48.97 -22.06 -33.79
CA VAL A 61 -50.03 -22.54 -34.69
C VAL A 61 -50.97 -23.50 -33.97
N ILE A 62 -50.43 -24.47 -33.20
CA ILE A 62 -51.22 -25.42 -32.39
C ILE A 62 -52.10 -24.67 -31.38
N ARG A 63 -51.54 -23.71 -30.63
CA ARG A 63 -52.30 -22.89 -29.68
C ARG A 63 -53.39 -22.08 -30.37
N ALA A 64 -53.06 -21.43 -31.49
CA ALA A 64 -54.03 -20.64 -32.25
C ALA A 64 -55.16 -21.50 -32.84
N ARG A 65 -54.86 -22.73 -33.26
CA ARG A 65 -55.83 -23.68 -33.80
C ARG A 65 -56.76 -24.26 -32.73
N LYS A 66 -56.25 -24.58 -31.55
CA LYS A 66 -57.06 -24.99 -30.39
C LYS A 66 -58.05 -23.89 -29.99
N LEU A 67 -57.56 -22.65 -29.92
CA LEU A 67 -58.39 -21.47 -29.62
C LEU A 67 -59.41 -21.17 -30.73
N HIS A 68 -59.05 -21.38 -31.99
CA HIS A 68 -59.99 -21.27 -33.11
C HIS A 68 -61.08 -22.33 -33.05
N HIS A 69 -60.74 -23.58 -32.72
CA HIS A 69 -61.71 -24.66 -32.62
C HIS A 69 -62.73 -24.39 -31.49
N SER A 70 -62.25 -23.99 -30.31
CA SER A 70 -63.11 -23.71 -29.14
C SER A 70 -64.06 -22.52 -29.30
N HIS A 71 -63.73 -21.54 -30.16
CA HIS A 71 -64.55 -20.34 -30.34
C HIS A 71 -65.57 -20.44 -31.49
N PHE A 72 -65.30 -21.24 -32.52
CA PHE A 72 -66.11 -21.25 -33.74
C PHE A 72 -67.01 -22.49 -33.88
N PHE A 73 -66.79 -23.55 -33.10
CA PHE A 73 -67.61 -24.76 -33.14
C PHE A 73 -68.20 -25.01 -31.74
N ALA A 74 -69.53 -24.88 -31.63
CA ALA A 74 -70.29 -25.13 -30.39
C ALA A 74 -70.80 -26.58 -30.27
N ILE A 75 -70.57 -27.40 -31.30
CA ILE A 75 -70.98 -28.81 -31.39
C ILE A 75 -69.73 -29.61 -31.80
N ASP A 76 -69.53 -30.80 -31.23
CA ASP A 76 -68.41 -31.74 -31.44
C ASP A 76 -68.35 -32.35 -32.87
N ASN A 77 -68.65 -31.57 -33.91
CA ASN A 77 -68.45 -31.97 -35.29
C ASN A 77 -67.00 -31.67 -35.68
N ASP A 78 -66.12 -32.64 -35.49
CA ASP A 78 -64.70 -32.55 -35.85
C ASP A 78 -64.52 -32.68 -37.37
N TYR A 79 -64.47 -31.56 -38.09
CA TYR A 79 -64.12 -31.49 -39.51
C TYR A 79 -62.62 -31.78 -39.79
N GLY A 80 -62.04 -32.79 -39.14
CA GLY A 80 -60.63 -33.15 -39.26
C GLY A 80 -59.66 -32.22 -38.52
N HIS A 81 -60.16 -31.39 -37.59
CA HIS A 81 -59.35 -30.54 -36.73
C HIS A 81 -58.46 -31.35 -35.79
N GLN A 82 -58.97 -32.45 -35.22
CA GLN A 82 -58.18 -33.28 -34.32
C GLN A 82 -57.02 -33.95 -35.07
N ARG A 83 -57.29 -34.55 -36.24
CA ARG A 83 -56.25 -35.16 -37.10
C ARG A 83 -55.13 -34.17 -37.47
N TYR A 84 -55.48 -32.92 -37.78
CA TYR A 84 -54.51 -31.87 -38.11
C TYR A 84 -53.71 -31.41 -36.89
N LEU A 85 -54.34 -31.32 -35.71
CA LEU A 85 -53.65 -31.02 -34.45
C LEU A 85 -52.70 -32.15 -34.05
N ASP A 86 -53.10 -33.40 -34.23
CA ASP A 86 -52.27 -34.57 -33.94
C ASP A 86 -51.05 -34.63 -34.86
N GLN A 87 -51.21 -34.29 -36.15
CA GLN A 87 -50.10 -34.14 -37.09
C GLN A 87 -49.08 -33.11 -36.60
N PHE A 88 -49.51 -31.88 -36.26
CA PHE A 88 -48.59 -30.86 -35.78
C PHE A 88 -47.98 -31.14 -34.41
N GLN A 89 -48.70 -31.84 -33.53
CA GLN A 89 -48.14 -32.31 -32.27
C GLN A 89 -47.05 -33.36 -32.49
N ASN A 90 -47.23 -34.27 -33.45
CA ASN A 90 -46.24 -35.26 -33.84
C ASN A 90 -45.00 -34.60 -34.49
N GLU A 91 -45.20 -33.66 -35.42
CA GLU A 91 -44.12 -32.89 -36.04
C GLU A 91 -43.32 -32.09 -35.01
N ARG A 92 -44.00 -31.47 -34.04
CA ARG A 92 -43.33 -30.78 -32.93
C ARG A 92 -42.48 -31.73 -32.09
N HIS A 93 -43.03 -32.89 -31.74
CA HIS A 93 -42.29 -33.89 -30.95
C HIS A 93 -41.04 -34.37 -31.68
N VAL A 94 -41.15 -34.56 -32.99
CA VAL A 94 -40.03 -34.89 -33.87
C VAL A 94 -38.94 -33.81 -33.85
N LEU A 95 -39.30 -32.53 -33.97
CA LEU A 95 -38.33 -31.43 -33.98
C LEU A 95 -37.67 -31.23 -32.61
N LEU A 96 -38.39 -31.44 -31.51
CA LEU A 96 -37.81 -31.39 -30.17
C LEU A 96 -36.76 -32.49 -29.96
N LYS A 97 -37.01 -33.70 -30.47
CA LYS A 97 -36.02 -34.78 -30.45
C LYS A 97 -34.81 -34.46 -31.33
N ALA A 98 -35.02 -33.81 -32.48
CA ALA A 98 -33.92 -33.37 -33.34
C ALA A 98 -33.05 -32.30 -32.64
N LEU A 99 -33.66 -31.33 -31.95
CA LEU A 99 -32.95 -30.33 -31.14
C LEU A 99 -32.11 -30.97 -30.02
N GLU A 100 -32.63 -32.02 -29.37
CA GLU A 100 -31.85 -32.75 -28.36
C GLU A 100 -30.61 -33.44 -28.96
N LYS A 101 -30.75 -34.04 -30.15
CA LYS A 101 -29.62 -34.65 -30.87
C LYS A 101 -28.59 -33.61 -31.32
N ILE A 102 -29.05 -32.47 -31.86
CA ILE A 102 -28.18 -31.34 -32.25
C ILE A 102 -27.43 -30.81 -31.02
N GLY A 103 -28.11 -30.66 -29.88
CA GLY A 103 -27.50 -30.24 -28.62
C GLY A 103 -26.42 -31.20 -28.11
N LYS A 104 -26.64 -32.52 -28.21
CA LYS A 104 -25.61 -33.53 -27.88
C LYS A 104 -24.38 -33.42 -28.78
N ARG A 105 -24.58 -33.20 -30.08
CA ARG A 105 -23.47 -33.00 -31.03
C ARG A 105 -22.69 -31.72 -30.76
N ALA A 106 -23.37 -30.63 -30.44
CA ALA A 106 -22.73 -29.35 -30.12
C ALA A 106 -21.81 -29.47 -28.90
N VAL A 107 -22.25 -30.19 -27.86
CA VAL A 107 -21.43 -30.47 -26.67
C VAL A 107 -20.21 -31.33 -27.01
N ALA A 108 -20.37 -32.33 -27.88
CA ALA A 108 -19.24 -33.18 -28.29
C ALA A 108 -18.17 -32.38 -29.06
N LEU A 109 -18.57 -31.55 -30.03
CA LEU A 109 -17.66 -30.68 -30.78
C LEU A 109 -16.93 -29.68 -29.88
N MET A 110 -17.66 -29.05 -28.95
CA MET A 110 -17.07 -28.12 -27.97
C MET A 110 -16.06 -28.83 -27.06
N HIS A 111 -16.35 -30.06 -26.62
CA HIS A 111 -15.43 -30.84 -25.80
C HIS A 111 -14.17 -31.24 -26.57
N GLU A 112 -14.29 -31.63 -27.84
CA GLU A 112 -13.15 -31.90 -28.72
C GLU A 112 -12.28 -30.65 -28.93
N GLN A 113 -12.90 -29.48 -29.16
CA GLN A 113 -12.18 -28.20 -29.25
C GLN A 113 -11.45 -27.86 -27.94
N ILE A 114 -12.13 -27.99 -26.79
CA ILE A 114 -11.53 -27.72 -25.46
C ILE A 114 -10.33 -28.63 -25.20
N GLN A 115 -10.44 -29.93 -25.49
CA GLN A 115 -9.33 -30.87 -25.33
C GLN A 115 -8.13 -30.50 -26.21
N TRP A 116 -8.38 -30.06 -27.43
CA TRP A 116 -7.33 -29.61 -28.34
C TRP A 116 -6.66 -28.33 -27.84
N TYR A 117 -7.44 -27.34 -27.38
CA TYR A 117 -6.91 -26.11 -26.78
C TYR A 117 -6.12 -26.38 -25.49
N ASP A 118 -6.60 -27.27 -24.63
CA ASP A 118 -5.89 -27.65 -23.40
C ASP A 118 -4.57 -28.36 -23.70
N TRP A 119 -4.54 -29.17 -24.77
CA TRP A 119 -3.32 -29.81 -25.23
C TRP A 119 -2.32 -28.80 -25.80
N ASP A 120 -2.75 -27.90 -26.68
CA ASP A 120 -1.92 -26.84 -27.27
C ASP A 120 -1.36 -25.90 -26.19
N LYS A 121 -2.20 -25.50 -25.23
CA LYS A 121 -1.80 -24.68 -24.08
C LYS A 121 -0.72 -25.36 -23.24
N LYS A 122 -0.88 -26.65 -22.93
CA LYS A 122 0.15 -27.41 -22.19
C LYS A 122 1.46 -27.47 -22.95
N PHE A 123 1.40 -27.67 -24.26
CA PHE A 123 2.61 -27.70 -25.10
C PHE A 123 3.33 -26.35 -25.10
N GLN A 124 2.59 -25.25 -25.25
CA GLN A 124 3.14 -23.88 -25.17
C GLN A 124 3.75 -23.59 -23.79
N GLU A 125 3.08 -23.97 -22.70
CA GLU A 125 3.62 -23.81 -21.35
C GLU A 125 4.89 -24.64 -21.11
N GLU A 126 5.01 -25.83 -21.69
CA GLU A 126 6.23 -26.65 -21.64
C GLU A 126 7.38 -26.02 -22.43
N GLU A 127 7.11 -25.49 -23.62
CA GLU A 127 8.09 -24.78 -24.44
C GLU A 127 8.59 -23.49 -23.76
N GLU A 128 7.68 -22.71 -23.16
CA GLU A 128 8.03 -21.51 -22.39
C GLU A 128 8.88 -21.84 -21.15
N LYS A 129 8.55 -22.93 -20.44
CA LYS A 129 9.36 -23.39 -19.29
C LYS A 129 10.76 -23.81 -19.75
N HIS A 130 10.86 -24.51 -20.88
CA HIS A 130 12.15 -24.89 -21.46
C HIS A 130 12.98 -23.67 -21.84
N GLY A 131 12.41 -22.73 -22.61
CA GLY A 131 13.06 -21.48 -23.00
C GLY A 131 13.47 -20.61 -21.80
N ALA A 132 12.63 -20.55 -20.76
CA ALA A 132 12.96 -19.84 -19.52
C ALA A 132 14.17 -20.48 -18.80
N SER A 133 14.23 -21.82 -18.74
CA SER A 133 15.33 -22.56 -18.12
C SER A 133 16.65 -22.36 -18.88
N GLU A 134 16.63 -22.39 -20.20
CA GLU A 134 17.79 -22.11 -21.05
C GLU A 134 18.25 -20.66 -20.90
N SER A 135 17.32 -19.70 -20.88
CA SER A 135 17.66 -18.29 -20.66
C SER A 135 18.33 -18.07 -19.31
N LYS A 136 17.88 -18.77 -18.26
CA LYS A 136 18.49 -18.71 -16.92
C LYS A 136 19.89 -19.30 -16.94
N LYS A 137 20.09 -20.43 -17.63
CA LYS A 137 21.40 -21.06 -17.81
C LYS A 137 22.37 -20.14 -18.53
N VAL A 138 21.97 -19.57 -19.67
CA VAL A 138 22.78 -18.62 -20.46
C VAL A 138 23.11 -17.37 -19.64
N LYS A 139 22.14 -16.83 -18.87
CA LYS A 139 22.39 -15.71 -17.96
C LYS A 139 23.44 -16.08 -16.91
N LEU A 140 23.33 -17.25 -16.28
CA LEU A 140 24.28 -17.71 -15.27
C LEU A 140 25.69 -17.91 -15.85
N GLU A 141 25.79 -18.53 -17.03
CA GLU A 141 27.06 -18.69 -17.76
C GLU A 141 27.67 -17.32 -18.13
N SER A 142 26.85 -16.39 -18.62
CA SER A 142 27.32 -15.03 -18.94
C SER A 142 27.79 -14.26 -17.71
N LEU A 143 27.16 -14.48 -16.55
CA LEU A 143 27.55 -13.87 -15.28
C LEU A 143 28.85 -14.45 -14.76
N LEU A 144 29.03 -15.78 -14.83
CA LEU A 144 30.28 -16.45 -14.48
C LEU A 144 31.42 -15.93 -15.37
N PHE A 145 31.18 -15.81 -16.68
CA PHE A 145 32.17 -15.27 -17.61
C PHE A 145 32.51 -13.80 -17.32
N LYS A 146 31.50 -12.96 -17.07
CA LYS A 146 31.72 -11.55 -16.66
C LYS A 146 32.48 -11.43 -15.35
N ARG A 147 32.19 -12.29 -14.36
CA ARG A 147 32.91 -12.33 -13.08
C ARG A 147 34.38 -12.68 -13.32
N HIS A 148 34.64 -13.72 -14.10
CA HIS A 148 35.99 -14.13 -14.46
C HIS A 148 36.76 -13.03 -15.19
N GLN A 149 36.14 -12.35 -16.17
CA GLN A 149 36.75 -11.20 -16.85
C GLN A 149 37.04 -10.03 -15.90
N LYS A 150 36.11 -9.70 -14.99
CA LYS A 150 36.31 -8.66 -13.98
C LYS A 150 37.46 -9.01 -13.03
N GLU A 151 37.60 -10.27 -12.65
CA GLU A 151 38.67 -10.75 -11.78
C GLU A 151 40.04 -10.67 -12.46
N ILE A 152 40.13 -11.09 -13.73
CA ILE A 152 41.34 -10.90 -14.55
C ILE A 152 41.67 -9.40 -14.66
N ALA A 153 40.68 -8.56 -14.96
CA ALA A 153 40.88 -7.12 -15.08
C ALA A 153 41.26 -6.46 -13.75
N ARG A 154 40.77 -6.97 -12.61
CA ARG A 154 41.17 -6.53 -11.26
C ARG A 154 42.62 -6.89 -11.01
N HIS A 155 43.00 -8.15 -11.24
CA HIS A 155 44.38 -8.61 -11.05
C HIS A 155 45.37 -7.82 -11.92
N GLN A 156 45.03 -7.54 -13.18
CA GLN A 156 45.84 -6.70 -14.05
C GLN A 156 45.93 -5.25 -13.56
N ARG A 157 44.84 -4.68 -13.04
CA ARG A 157 44.82 -3.33 -12.44
C ARG A 157 45.64 -3.28 -11.16
N GLU A 158 45.55 -4.29 -10.32
CA GLU A 158 46.30 -4.41 -9.07
C GLU A 158 47.80 -4.53 -9.33
N LEU A 159 48.20 -5.34 -10.32
CA LEU A 159 49.59 -5.41 -10.77
C LEU A 159 50.10 -4.07 -11.32
N LYS A 160 49.29 -3.35 -12.11
CA LYS A 160 49.64 -2.00 -12.59
C LYS A 160 49.73 -1.00 -11.45
N HIS A 161 48.74 -0.97 -10.57
CA HIS A 161 48.72 -0.11 -9.39
C HIS A 161 49.92 -0.38 -8.47
N ARG A 162 50.30 -1.64 -8.26
CA ARG A 162 51.50 -1.97 -7.47
C ARG A 162 52.77 -1.48 -8.15
N LYS A 163 52.87 -1.56 -9.47
CA LYS A 163 54.02 -1.01 -10.23
C LYS A 163 54.03 0.52 -10.19
N ASP A 164 52.88 1.17 -10.34
CA ASP A 164 52.75 2.62 -10.30
C ASP A 164 52.99 3.17 -8.88
N LYS A 165 52.51 2.48 -7.85
CA LYS A 165 52.77 2.81 -6.44
C LYS A 165 54.25 2.70 -6.14
N LYS A 166 54.93 1.63 -6.58
CA LYS A 166 56.39 1.54 -6.46
C LYS A 166 57.10 2.68 -7.15
N ARG A 167 56.68 3.06 -8.36
CA ARG A 167 57.27 4.21 -9.08
C ARG A 167 57.00 5.54 -8.36
N GLN A 168 55.82 5.71 -7.76
CA GLN A 168 55.47 6.90 -6.97
C GLN A 168 56.22 6.93 -5.65
N GLU A 169 56.39 5.78 -4.97
CA GLU A 169 57.19 5.63 -3.76
C GLU A 169 58.67 5.90 -4.05
N GLU A 170 59.21 5.38 -5.16
CA GLU A 170 60.56 5.68 -5.63
C GLU A 170 60.73 7.17 -5.93
N TYR A 171 59.79 7.79 -6.65
CA TYR A 171 59.82 9.23 -6.95
C TYR A 171 59.68 10.09 -5.70
N LEU A 172 58.72 9.79 -4.82
CA LEU A 172 58.51 10.50 -3.56
C LEU A 172 59.69 10.30 -2.62
N HIS A 173 60.31 9.12 -2.61
CA HIS A 173 61.52 8.87 -1.82
C HIS A 173 62.70 9.69 -2.36
N GLU A 174 62.88 9.76 -3.68
CA GLU A 174 63.90 10.60 -4.31
C GLU A 174 63.68 12.09 -3.97
N GLU A 175 62.45 12.59 -4.13
CA GLU A 175 62.09 13.98 -3.82
C GLU A 175 62.19 14.28 -2.32
N TYR A 176 61.77 13.35 -1.46
CA TYR A 176 61.92 13.43 0.00
C TYR A 176 63.40 13.49 0.40
N THR A 177 64.26 12.64 -0.19
CA THR A 177 65.71 12.68 0.07
C THR A 177 66.37 13.96 -0.44
N GLN A 178 65.91 14.51 -1.57
CA GLN A 178 66.38 15.80 -2.07
C GLN A 178 65.96 16.94 -1.13
N ARG A 179 64.71 16.95 -0.68
CA ARG A 179 64.18 17.98 0.22
C ARG A 179 64.82 17.94 1.62
N LEU A 180 65.07 16.74 2.14
CA LEU A 180 65.85 16.52 3.37
C LEU A 180 67.31 17.00 3.25
N SER A 181 67.90 16.91 2.05
CA SER A 181 69.25 17.43 1.81
C SER A 181 69.30 18.95 1.65
N GLU A 182 68.16 19.59 1.40
CA GLU A 182 68.01 21.04 1.20
C GLU A 182 67.52 21.77 2.48
N MET A 183 66.91 21.07 3.44
CA MET A 183 66.40 21.65 4.70
C MET A 183 67.42 21.52 5.84
N SER A 184 67.48 22.52 6.72
CA SER A 184 68.28 22.49 7.95
C SER A 184 67.63 21.59 9.03
N GLU A 185 68.42 21.07 10.00
CA GLU A 185 67.92 20.18 11.07
C GLU A 185 66.78 20.80 11.90
N GLU A 186 66.71 22.14 11.98
CA GLU A 186 65.69 22.87 12.77
C GLU A 186 64.31 22.93 12.05
N GLU A 187 64.27 22.90 10.72
CA GLU A 187 63.03 22.94 9.92
C GLU A 187 62.40 21.55 9.73
N GLN A 188 63.18 20.47 9.98
CA GLN A 188 62.71 19.09 9.89
C GLN A 188 61.83 18.68 11.08
N ASP A 189 62.05 19.28 12.25
CA ASP A 189 61.33 18.97 13.49
C ASP A 189 59.97 19.69 13.61
N GLU A 190 59.73 20.75 12.84
CA GLU A 190 58.48 21.54 12.88
C GLU A 190 57.42 21.08 11.87
N TRP A 191 57.81 20.31 10.85
CA TRP A 191 56.90 19.85 9.80
C TRP A 191 56.26 18.49 10.14
N ASP A 192 55.07 18.51 10.75
CA ASP A 192 54.29 17.31 11.13
C ASP A 192 52.94 17.22 10.38
N PRO A 193 52.86 16.47 9.26
CA PRO A 193 51.65 16.32 8.43
C PRO A 193 50.46 15.71 9.16
N ILE A 194 50.68 15.05 10.31
CA ILE A 194 49.62 14.40 11.07
C ILE A 194 48.87 15.44 11.89
N LYS A 195 49.53 16.44 12.48
CA LYS A 195 48.84 17.47 13.28
C LYS A 195 47.90 18.35 12.45
N ASP A 196 48.25 18.64 11.20
CA ASP A 196 47.41 19.48 10.34
C ASP A 196 46.11 18.77 9.93
N VAL A 197 46.14 17.45 9.68
CA VAL A 197 44.92 16.68 9.35
C VAL A 197 43.94 16.60 10.52
N TYR A 198 44.43 16.62 11.76
CA TYR A 198 43.59 16.52 12.97
C TYR A 198 42.79 17.79 13.27
N GLY A 199 43.22 18.96 12.79
CA GLY A 199 42.45 20.21 12.90
C GLY A 199 41.19 20.18 12.03
N TYR A 200 41.34 19.76 10.77
CA TYR A 200 40.25 19.78 9.78
C TYR A 200 39.11 18.80 10.07
N GLU A 201 39.35 17.70 10.78
CA GLU A 201 38.30 16.71 11.06
C GLU A 201 37.23 17.23 12.03
N LYS A 202 37.62 18.00 13.06
CA LYS A 202 36.65 18.56 14.02
C LYS A 202 35.74 19.56 13.33
N ASP A 203 36.33 20.47 12.56
CA ASP A 203 35.60 21.52 11.85
C ASP A 203 34.67 20.93 10.77
N ASN A 204 35.10 19.85 10.10
CA ASN A 204 34.25 19.12 9.17
C ASN A 204 32.99 18.54 9.84
N TYR A 205 33.10 17.99 11.06
CA TYR A 205 31.91 17.53 11.78
C TYR A 205 31.01 18.69 12.22
N VAL A 206 31.59 19.82 12.62
CA VAL A 206 30.81 21.03 12.96
C VAL A 206 30.05 21.53 11.72
N ASP A 207 30.69 21.57 10.56
CA ASP A 207 30.07 21.97 9.31
C ASP A 207 28.98 20.99 8.86
N LEU A 208 29.17 19.68 9.05
CA LEU A 208 28.14 18.68 8.81
C LEU A 208 26.92 18.86 9.74
N ILE A 209 27.13 19.17 11.01
CA ILE A 209 26.01 19.45 11.95
C ILE A 209 25.29 20.72 11.50
N LYS A 210 26.00 21.81 11.19
CA LYS A 210 25.41 23.05 10.68
C LYS A 210 24.62 22.82 9.40
N PHE A 211 25.12 21.98 8.50
CA PHE A 211 24.42 21.56 7.29
C PHE A 211 23.15 20.75 7.60
N PHE A 212 23.22 19.77 8.50
CA PHE A 212 22.06 18.97 8.89
C PHE A 212 20.95 19.80 9.54
N LEU A 213 21.33 20.80 10.33
CA LEU A 213 20.43 21.76 10.98
C LEU A 213 19.94 22.90 10.07
N MET A 214 20.38 22.93 8.80
CA MET A 214 20.03 24.00 7.84
C MET A 214 20.48 25.40 8.29
N LEU A 215 21.60 25.49 9.02
CA LEU A 215 22.21 26.75 9.46
C LEU A 215 23.17 27.35 8.42
N LYS A 216 23.67 26.53 7.48
CA LYS A 216 24.47 26.94 6.31
C LYS A 216 23.88 26.33 5.04
N ASP A 217 23.70 27.13 4.00
CA ASP A 217 23.39 26.64 2.66
C ASP A 217 24.69 26.34 1.88
N GLU A 218 24.68 25.38 0.95
CA GLU A 218 25.84 24.98 0.11
C GLU A 218 26.50 26.15 -0.68
N LYS A 219 25.92 27.35 -0.68
CA LYS A 219 26.41 28.51 -1.44
C LYS A 219 27.35 29.42 -0.65
N ASP A 220 27.40 29.33 0.68
CA ASP A 220 28.20 30.24 1.50
C ASP A 220 29.64 29.73 1.73
N SER A 221 29.99 28.53 1.24
CA SER A 221 31.35 27.99 1.34
C SER A 221 32.32 28.49 0.26
N ASP A 222 31.84 29.22 -0.76
CA ASP A 222 32.65 29.65 -1.90
C ASP A 222 33.16 31.11 -1.82
N GLU A 223 32.83 31.88 -0.77
CA GLU A 223 33.15 33.33 -0.69
C GLU A 223 34.16 33.74 0.40
N HIS A 224 34.89 32.80 1.01
CA HIS A 224 35.97 33.14 1.95
C HIS A 224 37.32 32.54 1.53
N ASP A 225 37.92 33.12 0.48
CA ASP A 225 39.35 33.40 0.46
C ASP A 225 39.72 34.44 -0.62
N ASP A 226 39.78 35.71 -0.24
CA ASP A 226 40.45 36.83 -0.93
C ASP A 226 40.84 37.80 0.21
N ASN A 227 42.05 38.33 0.43
CA ASN A 227 43.17 38.82 -0.39
C ASN A 227 44.28 39.31 0.64
N PRO A 228 45.37 40.10 0.38
CA PRO A 228 45.79 40.80 -0.84
C PRO A 228 47.29 40.88 -1.21
N GLY A 229 47.56 41.16 -2.50
CA GLY A 229 48.53 42.18 -2.92
C GLY A 229 49.57 41.80 -4.00
N ILE A 230 49.43 42.36 -5.21
CA ILE A 230 50.33 43.39 -5.81
C ILE A 230 49.96 43.64 -7.29
N VAL A 231 49.42 44.85 -7.50
CA VAL A 231 49.64 45.87 -8.55
C VAL A 231 49.67 45.47 -10.05
N ALA A 232 48.70 46.04 -10.79
CA ALA A 232 48.64 46.11 -12.25
C ALA A 232 49.49 47.27 -12.83
N ALA A 233 50.10 47.04 -13.99
CA ALA A 233 50.51 48.08 -14.93
C ALA A 233 50.46 47.55 -16.38
N ASP A 234 50.28 48.48 -17.30
CA ASP A 234 49.52 48.40 -18.54
C ASP A 234 50.32 48.08 -19.83
N SER A 235 49.60 47.55 -20.83
CA SER A 235 49.74 47.75 -22.29
C SER A 235 50.84 47.10 -23.18
N ALA A 236 50.34 46.64 -24.35
CA ALA A 236 50.97 46.36 -25.67
C ALA A 236 51.56 44.95 -25.97
N ALA A 237 50.89 44.24 -26.89
CA ALA A 237 51.37 43.05 -27.60
C ALA A 237 52.21 43.45 -28.85
N PRO A 238 52.81 42.51 -29.63
CA PRO A 238 53.06 41.08 -29.41
C PRO A 238 54.50 40.66 -29.76
N VAL A 239 55.22 39.93 -28.90
CA VAL A 239 56.30 39.03 -29.36
C VAL A 239 56.30 37.77 -28.48
N ALA A 240 56.31 36.61 -29.14
CA ALA A 240 56.12 35.27 -28.61
C ALA A 240 56.97 34.93 -27.37
N PRO A 241 56.40 34.12 -26.46
CA PRO A 241 57.19 33.13 -25.75
C PRO A 241 56.63 31.71 -25.90
N THR A 242 57.58 30.82 -26.15
CA THR A 242 57.60 29.38 -25.94
C THR A 242 56.66 28.85 -24.85
N GLY A 243 55.48 28.39 -25.26
CA GLY A 243 54.56 27.65 -24.41
C GLY A 243 55.06 26.23 -24.11
N LYS A 244 55.47 25.98 -22.87
CA LYS A 244 55.50 24.63 -22.31
C LYS A 244 54.07 24.10 -22.27
N VAL A 245 53.80 23.11 -23.11
CA VAL A 245 52.55 22.36 -23.17
C VAL A 245 52.31 21.71 -21.80
N LEU A 246 51.29 22.19 -21.09
CA LEU A 246 50.76 21.54 -19.90
C LEU A 246 50.40 20.09 -20.24
N SER A 247 50.92 19.14 -19.47
CA SER A 247 50.76 17.71 -19.75
C SER A 247 49.29 17.31 -19.67
N LYS A 248 48.88 16.40 -20.56
CA LYS A 248 47.53 15.77 -20.61
C LYS A 248 47.12 15.09 -19.29
N SER A 249 48.04 14.93 -18.33
CA SER A 249 47.80 14.33 -17.02
C SER A 249 47.17 15.29 -16.00
N ALA A 250 47.54 16.58 -16.02
CA ALA A 250 46.99 17.60 -15.12
C ALA A 250 45.51 17.90 -15.43
N LYS A 251 45.17 17.98 -16.72
CA LYS A 251 43.78 18.14 -17.20
C LYS A 251 42.90 16.90 -16.93
N LYS A 252 43.50 15.73 -16.68
CA LYS A 252 42.80 14.48 -16.35
C LYS A 252 42.63 14.27 -14.84
N ARG A 253 43.51 14.85 -14.01
CA ARG A 253 43.36 14.88 -12.55
C ARG A 253 42.31 15.89 -12.10
N ALA A 254 42.29 17.11 -12.66
CA ALA A 254 41.24 18.10 -12.41
C ALA A 254 39.84 17.61 -12.83
N ARG A 255 39.76 16.78 -13.87
CA ARG A 255 38.49 16.18 -14.32
C ARG A 255 38.09 14.93 -13.52
N LYS A 256 38.99 14.39 -12.69
CA LYS A 256 38.74 13.24 -11.81
C LYS A 256 38.35 13.70 -10.41
N THR A 257 38.94 14.79 -9.91
CA THR A 257 38.50 15.48 -8.69
C THR A 257 37.09 16.05 -8.85
N ASN A 258 36.81 16.78 -9.95
CA ASN A 258 35.44 17.25 -10.24
C ASN A 258 34.44 16.13 -10.56
N ALA A 259 34.91 14.89 -10.82
CA ALA A 259 34.05 13.73 -11.04
C ALA A 259 33.86 12.88 -9.77
N GLU A 260 34.71 13.04 -8.76
CA GLU A 260 34.55 12.47 -7.43
C GLU A 260 33.66 13.39 -6.57
N GLU A 261 33.78 14.72 -6.70
CA GLU A 261 32.82 15.69 -6.16
C GLU A 261 31.43 15.53 -6.79
N LYS A 262 31.32 15.35 -8.12
CA LYS A 262 30.03 15.03 -8.77
C LYS A 262 29.46 13.66 -8.43
N LYS A 263 30.28 12.71 -7.95
CA LYS A 263 29.80 11.39 -7.49
C LYS A 263 29.36 11.40 -6.03
N MET A 264 29.81 12.36 -5.24
CA MET A 264 29.25 12.63 -3.90
C MET A 264 28.03 13.57 -3.97
N ALA A 265 27.90 14.37 -5.03
CA ALA A 265 26.77 15.29 -5.23
C ALA A 265 25.53 14.70 -5.95
N ASP A 266 25.56 13.45 -6.41
CA ASP A 266 24.43 12.81 -7.12
C ASP A 266 23.83 11.66 -6.27
N PRO A 267 22.73 11.90 -5.54
CA PRO A 267 22.11 10.90 -4.66
C PRO A 267 21.36 9.79 -5.42
N SER A 268 21.30 9.82 -6.76
CA SER A 268 20.48 8.87 -7.54
C SER A 268 21.07 7.46 -7.69
N PHE A 269 22.29 7.19 -7.19
CA PHE A 269 22.95 5.88 -7.34
C PHE A 269 23.04 5.01 -6.08
N GLN A 270 22.37 5.37 -4.98
CA GLN A 270 22.32 4.56 -3.74
C GLN A 270 20.91 4.13 -3.30
N THR A 271 19.94 4.07 -4.20
CA THR A 271 18.62 3.52 -3.89
C THR A 271 18.49 2.11 -4.44
N ALA A 272 18.62 1.08 -3.59
CA ALA A 272 17.81 -0.14 -3.71
C ALA A 272 17.96 -1.11 -2.52
N ASP A 273 19.16 -1.42 -2.03
CA ASP A 273 19.31 -2.64 -1.23
C ASP A 273 20.02 -2.40 0.11
N GLY A 274 19.22 -2.29 1.19
CA GLY A 274 19.72 -2.46 2.57
C GLY A 274 19.22 -1.47 3.63
N ARG A 275 18.33 -0.52 3.33
CA ARG A 275 17.84 0.46 4.31
C ARG A 275 16.64 -0.11 5.09
N GLY A 276 16.72 -0.15 6.42
CA GLY A 276 15.58 -0.47 7.28
C GLY A 276 14.47 0.57 7.13
N SER A 277 13.21 0.15 7.28
CA SER A 277 12.00 0.97 7.06
C SER A 277 11.88 2.24 7.92
N ASN A 278 12.72 2.39 8.95
CA ASN A 278 12.56 3.42 9.98
C ASN A 278 13.62 4.55 9.90
N VAL A 279 14.33 4.67 8.78
CA VAL A 279 15.45 5.62 8.63
C VAL A 279 15.11 6.68 7.59
N ILE A 280 15.16 7.96 7.99
CA ILE A 280 14.92 9.11 7.13
C ILE A 280 16.22 9.48 6.39
N GLU A 281 16.12 9.78 5.10
CA GLU A 281 17.21 10.36 4.31
C GLU A 281 17.16 11.89 4.37
N MET A 282 18.29 12.51 4.68
CA MET A 282 18.41 13.96 4.82
C MET A 282 18.37 14.67 3.46
N GLU A 283 17.64 15.78 3.40
CA GLU A 283 17.53 16.65 2.21
C GLU A 283 18.03 18.06 2.54
N THR A 284 18.61 18.73 1.53
CA THR A 284 18.95 20.16 1.61
C THR A 284 17.71 21.03 1.53
N ARG A 285 17.82 22.29 1.96
CA ARG A 285 16.74 23.29 1.85
C ARG A 285 16.24 23.42 0.41
N GLN A 286 17.15 23.42 -0.56
CA GLN A 286 16.82 23.50 -1.99
C GLN A 286 16.15 22.23 -2.51
N GLN A 287 16.64 21.05 -2.13
CA GLN A 287 16.02 19.77 -2.52
C GLN A 287 14.59 19.64 -2.00
N MET A 288 14.36 20.05 -0.75
CA MET A 288 13.02 20.05 -0.15
C MET A 288 12.09 21.03 -0.85
N ARG A 289 12.58 22.23 -1.22
CA ARG A 289 11.82 23.21 -2.02
C ARG A 289 11.42 22.65 -3.39
N GLU A 290 12.35 22.00 -4.07
CA GLU A 290 12.09 21.38 -5.38
C GLU A 290 11.07 20.23 -5.28
N ARG A 291 11.15 19.42 -4.22
CA ARG A 291 10.21 18.33 -3.97
C ARG A 291 8.80 18.84 -3.69
N LEU A 292 8.64 19.89 -2.89
CA LEU A 292 7.33 20.43 -2.51
C LEU A 292 6.66 21.26 -3.61
N SER A 293 7.45 21.83 -4.53
CA SER A 293 6.96 22.63 -5.66
C SER A 293 6.52 21.78 -6.87
N LYS A 294 6.90 20.50 -6.93
CA LYS A 294 6.56 19.61 -8.04
C LYS A 294 5.45 18.63 -7.66
N PRO A 295 4.41 18.48 -8.51
CA PRO A 295 3.38 17.49 -8.26
C PRO A 295 3.94 16.08 -8.48
N VAL A 296 3.70 15.19 -7.52
CA VAL A 296 4.13 13.79 -7.58
C VAL A 296 2.93 12.91 -7.90
N LYS A 297 3.11 11.96 -8.83
CA LYS A 297 2.08 10.97 -9.18
C LYS A 297 2.06 9.84 -8.17
N PHE A 298 0.87 9.38 -7.80
CA PHE A 298 0.67 8.23 -6.93
C PHE A 298 -0.47 7.33 -7.40
N GLU A 299 -0.39 6.08 -6.97
CA GLU A 299 -1.41 5.07 -7.24
C GLU A 299 -2.50 5.13 -6.18
N ARG A 300 -3.76 5.17 -6.65
CA ARG A 300 -4.92 5.02 -5.77
C ARG A 300 -5.31 3.56 -5.68
N GLU A 301 -5.62 3.10 -4.46
CA GLU A 301 -6.19 1.78 -4.27
C GLU A 301 -7.56 1.62 -4.95
N SER A 302 -8.02 0.38 -5.08
CA SER A 302 -9.38 0.13 -5.57
C SER A 302 -10.40 0.60 -4.52
N GLY A 303 -11.24 1.57 -4.88
CA GLY A 303 -12.21 2.17 -3.96
C GLY A 303 -13.29 2.95 -4.71
N TYR A 304 -14.29 3.42 -3.96
CA TYR A 304 -15.35 4.29 -4.48
C TYR A 304 -14.91 5.74 -4.31
N TYR A 305 -14.59 6.39 -5.42
CA TYR A 305 -14.12 7.77 -5.46
C TYR A 305 -15.24 8.69 -5.99
N PHE A 306 -15.24 9.96 -5.61
CA PHE A 306 -16.10 10.96 -6.27
C PHE A 306 -15.66 11.12 -7.73
N ASP A 307 -16.59 11.28 -8.67
CA ASP A 307 -16.29 11.45 -10.11
C ASP A 307 -15.30 12.60 -10.37
N ASP A 308 -15.38 13.67 -9.57
CA ASP A 308 -14.51 14.86 -9.68
C ASP A 308 -13.14 14.67 -9.01
N SER A 309 -13.00 13.64 -8.17
CA SER A 309 -11.72 13.31 -7.54
C SER A 309 -10.81 12.51 -8.46
N GLY A 310 -11.32 11.93 -9.55
CA GLY A 310 -10.57 11.18 -10.58
C GLY A 310 -10.77 9.66 -10.49
N GLN A 311 -10.67 8.97 -11.63
CA GLN A 311 -10.84 7.52 -11.73
C GLN A 311 -9.78 6.74 -10.91
N PRO A 312 -10.12 5.56 -10.35
CA PRO A 312 -9.12 4.69 -9.74
C PRO A 312 -8.01 4.34 -10.75
N GLY A 313 -6.74 4.57 -10.38
CA GLY A 313 -5.59 4.40 -11.26
C GLY A 313 -4.34 5.17 -10.83
N ILE A 314 -3.31 5.12 -11.69
CA ILE A 314 -1.91 5.55 -11.42
C ILE A 314 -1.69 7.07 -11.65
N ASN A 315 -2.75 7.82 -11.99
CA ASN A 315 -2.62 9.19 -12.51
C ASN A 315 -3.01 10.30 -11.52
N ALA A 316 -3.22 9.98 -10.24
CA ALA A 316 -3.49 11.01 -9.24
C ALA A 316 -2.21 11.80 -8.93
N THR A 317 -2.32 13.12 -8.84
CA THR A 317 -1.20 14.03 -8.54
C THR A 317 -1.43 14.74 -7.21
N THR A 318 -0.36 14.89 -6.42
CA THR A 318 -0.39 15.71 -5.20
C THR A 318 -0.56 17.20 -5.53
N PRO A 319 -1.24 17.98 -4.68
CA PRO A 319 -1.34 19.43 -4.85
C PRO A 319 0.04 20.07 -4.64
N VAL A 320 0.31 21.13 -5.39
CA VAL A 320 1.53 21.93 -5.26
C VAL A 320 1.30 23.00 -4.20
N LEU A 321 2.28 23.15 -3.30
CA LEU A 321 2.26 24.21 -2.29
C LEU A 321 2.71 25.55 -2.92
N PRO A 322 2.08 26.68 -2.56
CA PRO A 322 2.56 28.01 -2.97
C PRO A 322 3.97 28.27 -2.44
N ASP A 323 4.81 28.93 -3.25
CA ASP A 323 6.21 29.24 -2.90
C ASP A 323 6.36 29.95 -1.54
N ALA A 324 5.45 30.88 -1.21
CA ALA A 324 5.47 31.59 0.07
C ALA A 324 5.24 30.65 1.28
N GLU A 325 4.38 29.65 1.14
CA GLU A 325 4.13 28.65 2.17
C GLU A 325 5.31 27.68 2.31
N ILE A 326 5.95 27.33 1.18
CA ILE A 326 7.15 26.49 1.19
C ILE A 326 8.29 27.19 1.93
N ASP A 327 8.52 28.49 1.67
CA ASP A 327 9.62 29.22 2.29
C ASP A 327 9.41 29.37 3.81
N GLN A 328 8.18 29.60 4.27
CA GLN A 328 7.83 29.57 5.69
C GLN A 328 8.03 28.18 6.30
N LEU A 329 7.54 27.13 5.63
CA LEU A 329 7.68 25.75 6.08
C LEU A 329 9.15 25.34 6.25
N LEU A 330 10.04 25.79 5.36
CA LEU A 330 11.47 25.50 5.46
C LEU A 330 12.13 26.18 6.66
N VAL A 331 11.62 27.33 7.13
CA VAL A 331 12.07 27.95 8.39
C VAL A 331 11.60 27.12 9.58
N GLU A 332 10.32 26.74 9.60
CA GLU A 332 9.75 25.91 10.67
C GLU A 332 10.44 24.53 10.75
N VAL A 333 10.80 23.93 9.61
CA VAL A 333 11.56 22.67 9.56
C VAL A 333 12.97 22.81 10.14
N ALA A 334 13.64 23.94 9.91
CA ALA A 334 14.95 24.21 10.51
C ALA A 334 14.85 24.30 12.04
N GLU A 335 13.81 24.98 12.55
CA GLU A 335 13.53 25.04 14.00
C GLU A 335 13.23 23.65 14.59
N ILE A 336 12.43 22.82 13.90
CA ILE A 336 12.17 21.43 14.34
C ILE A 336 13.46 20.61 14.39
N LYS A 337 14.39 20.81 13.44
CA LYS A 337 15.70 20.14 13.46
C LYS A 337 16.56 20.61 14.64
N ASN A 338 16.46 21.88 15.05
CA ASN A 338 17.10 22.37 16.26
C ASN A 338 16.53 21.69 17.52
N PHE A 339 15.21 21.50 17.60
CA PHE A 339 14.58 20.73 18.69
C PHE A 339 15.01 19.26 18.70
N LEU A 340 15.12 18.64 17.53
CA LEU A 340 15.62 17.29 17.39
C LEU A 340 17.06 17.18 17.94
N PHE A 341 17.92 18.14 17.59
CA PHE A 341 19.28 18.21 18.12
C PHE A 341 19.31 18.39 19.64
N CYS A 342 18.53 19.33 20.18
CA CYS A 342 18.45 19.54 21.62
C CYS A 342 17.94 18.28 22.35
N ARG A 343 17.04 17.50 21.73
CA ARG A 343 16.59 16.21 22.28
C ARG A 343 17.69 15.14 22.28
N LEU A 344 18.53 15.11 21.25
CA LEU A 344 19.71 14.25 21.23
C LEU A 344 20.69 14.61 22.35
N LEU A 345 20.86 15.91 22.65
CA LEU A 345 21.67 16.38 23.78
C LEU A 345 21.06 15.97 25.13
N LEU A 346 19.74 16.06 25.31
CA LEU A 346 19.04 15.57 26.51
C LEU A 346 19.27 14.07 26.76
N SER A 347 19.44 13.28 25.70
CA SER A 347 19.72 11.84 25.82
C SER A 347 21.17 11.53 26.23
N GLN A 348 22.09 12.50 26.12
CA GLN A 348 23.52 12.32 26.36
C GLN A 348 23.96 13.05 27.63
N ALA A 349 24.10 12.30 28.72
CA ALA A 349 24.43 12.86 30.04
C ALA A 349 25.73 13.68 30.07
N THR A 350 26.73 13.35 29.25
CA THR A 350 28.03 14.04 29.20
C THR A 350 27.97 15.42 28.55
N LEU A 351 27.05 15.62 27.60
CA LEU A 351 26.89 16.88 26.87
C LEU A 351 25.80 17.76 27.48
N LEU A 352 24.95 17.19 28.33
CA LEU A 352 23.82 17.89 28.92
C LEU A 352 24.25 19.09 29.77
N SER A 353 25.28 18.96 30.62
CA SER A 353 25.76 20.07 31.44
C SER A 353 26.23 21.25 30.59
N ILE A 354 26.95 20.95 29.52
CA ILE A 354 27.46 21.95 28.57
C ILE A 354 26.30 22.62 27.85
N ALA A 355 25.33 21.83 27.37
CA ALA A 355 24.16 22.31 26.64
C ALA A 355 23.21 23.18 27.49
N LEU A 356 23.17 22.98 28.81
CA LEU A 356 22.40 23.81 29.75
C LEU A 356 23.06 25.16 30.02
N GLU A 357 24.38 25.26 29.88
CA GLU A 357 25.13 26.51 30.09
C GLU A 357 25.19 27.40 28.85
N THR A 358 24.92 26.84 27.67
CA THR A 358 24.99 27.54 26.39
C THR A 358 23.63 28.09 25.96
N ASP A 359 23.63 29.32 25.43
CA ASP A 359 22.42 30.01 24.98
C ASP A 359 22.12 29.79 23.48
N SER A 360 23.04 29.22 22.70
CA SER A 360 22.85 28.87 21.29
C SER A 360 23.49 27.52 20.94
N ILE A 361 23.11 26.95 19.78
CA ILE A 361 23.69 25.70 19.28
C ILE A 361 25.10 25.96 18.73
N GLU A 362 25.32 27.12 18.13
CA GLU A 362 26.61 27.57 17.60
C GLU A 362 27.64 27.71 18.73
N ASP A 363 27.27 28.36 19.83
CA ASP A 363 28.13 28.52 21.02
C ASP A 363 28.47 27.15 21.65
N PHE A 364 27.53 26.20 21.59
CA PHE A 364 27.76 24.83 22.04
C PHE A 364 28.80 24.11 21.19
N LEU A 365 28.75 24.25 19.86
CA LEU A 365 29.68 23.58 18.94
C LEU A 365 31.11 24.13 19.04
N GLU A 366 31.26 25.39 19.46
CA GLU A 366 32.57 26.05 19.59
C GLU A 366 33.32 25.70 20.89
N ARG A 367 32.64 25.12 21.90
CA ARG A 367 33.29 24.77 23.17
C ARG A 367 34.36 23.69 23.01
N SER A 368 35.47 23.87 23.70
CA SER A 368 36.60 22.92 23.73
C SER A 368 36.26 21.59 24.41
N GLU A 369 35.29 21.61 25.32
CA GLU A 369 34.77 20.44 26.05
C GLU A 369 34.00 19.47 25.15
N VAL A 370 33.51 19.94 23.99
CA VAL A 370 32.87 19.09 22.99
C VAL A 370 33.95 18.41 22.14
N THR A 371 34.20 17.14 22.47
CA THR A 371 35.21 16.30 21.80
C THR A 371 34.76 15.86 20.40
N ARG A 372 35.72 15.46 19.56
CA ARG A 372 35.45 14.89 18.22
C ARG A 372 34.51 13.68 18.28
N GLU A 373 34.68 12.83 19.28
CA GLU A 373 33.87 11.61 19.43
C GLU A 373 32.40 11.96 19.67
N HIS A 374 32.14 12.98 20.50
CA HIS A 374 30.80 13.52 20.71
C HIS A 374 30.19 14.08 19.42
N LEU A 375 30.95 14.87 18.65
CA LEU A 375 30.47 15.42 17.38
C LEU A 375 30.19 14.33 16.34
N ARG A 376 31.06 13.34 16.23
CA ARG A 376 30.87 12.19 15.33
C ARG A 376 29.60 11.42 15.66
N ASP A 377 29.38 11.12 16.94
CA ASP A 377 28.19 10.37 17.38
C ASP A 377 26.90 11.18 17.18
N LEU A 378 26.96 12.49 17.40
CA LEU A 378 25.85 13.41 17.09
C LEU A 378 25.58 13.47 15.59
N CYS A 379 26.61 13.58 14.74
CA CYS A 379 26.45 13.54 13.28
C CYS A 379 25.77 12.26 12.82
N LEU A 380 26.18 11.09 13.32
CA LEU A 380 25.59 9.81 12.92
C LEU A 380 24.12 9.70 13.32
N LYS A 381 23.74 10.22 14.48
CA LYS A 381 22.34 10.25 14.94
C LYS A 381 21.50 11.29 14.19
N LEU A 382 22.09 12.43 13.80
CA LEU A 382 21.43 13.47 13.01
C LEU A 382 21.27 13.09 11.54
N GLU A 383 22.23 12.35 10.97
CA GLU A 383 22.12 11.84 9.60
C GLU A 383 20.91 10.90 9.48
N ARG A 384 20.60 10.16 10.54
CA ARG A 384 19.58 9.09 10.56
C ARG A 384 18.74 9.16 11.84
N PRO A 385 17.88 10.18 11.99
CA PRO A 385 17.04 10.29 13.16
C PRO A 385 15.95 9.22 13.14
N ASN A 386 15.61 8.70 14.32
CA ASN A 386 14.50 7.78 14.48
C ASN A 386 13.17 8.53 14.28
N LEU A 387 12.17 7.87 13.67
CA LEU A 387 10.84 8.44 13.45
C LEU A 387 10.20 8.93 14.77
N GLN A 388 10.42 8.21 15.87
CA GLN A 388 9.91 8.63 17.19
C GLN A 388 10.53 9.96 17.65
N ASP A 389 11.82 10.16 17.41
CA ASP A 389 12.53 11.38 17.81
C ASP A 389 12.07 12.57 16.96
N VAL A 390 11.78 12.35 15.67
CA VAL A 390 11.19 13.37 14.78
C VAL A 390 9.76 13.74 15.21
N ARG A 391 8.90 12.76 15.51
CA ARG A 391 7.54 13.04 16.04
C ARG A 391 7.62 13.88 17.31
N ASP A 392 8.51 13.49 18.22
CA ASP A 392 8.66 14.17 19.51
C ASP A 392 9.25 15.58 19.33
N ALA A 393 10.18 15.79 18.38
CA ALA A 393 10.67 17.12 18.02
C ALA A 393 9.57 18.02 17.42
N CYS A 394 8.72 17.48 16.54
CA CYS A 394 7.53 18.20 16.05
C CYS A 394 6.58 18.57 17.21
N ALA A 395 6.41 17.68 18.20
CA ALA A 395 5.58 17.96 19.36
C ALA A 395 6.16 19.08 20.25
N ASP A 396 7.48 19.13 20.43
CA ASP A 396 8.16 20.17 21.19
C ASP A 396 8.08 21.54 20.49
N PHE A 397 8.27 21.59 19.18
CA PHE A 397 8.08 22.79 18.37
C PHE A 397 6.68 23.39 18.55
N ILE A 398 5.65 22.55 18.44
CA ILE A 398 4.25 23.00 18.64
C ILE A 398 4.02 23.49 20.08
N ARG A 399 4.63 22.86 21.08
CA ARG A 399 4.51 23.30 22.48
C ARG A 399 5.13 24.68 22.71
N GLU A 400 6.29 24.96 22.12
CA GLU A 400 6.94 26.26 22.24
C GLU A 400 6.16 27.33 21.48
N ARG A 401 5.77 27.04 20.23
CA ARG A 401 5.01 27.97 19.37
C ARG A 401 3.65 28.35 19.96
N ASP A 402 2.88 27.36 20.42
CA ASP A 402 1.53 27.59 20.94
C ASP A 402 1.55 28.06 22.41
N GLY A 403 2.71 28.13 23.06
CA GLY A 403 2.87 28.62 24.43
C GLY A 403 2.09 27.82 25.49
N ILE A 404 1.71 26.57 25.17
CA ILE A 404 0.85 25.76 26.03
C ILE A 404 1.67 25.31 27.24
N VAL A 405 1.52 26.02 28.35
CA VAL A 405 1.82 25.50 29.68
C VAL A 405 0.77 24.43 29.95
N GLU A 406 1.16 23.18 30.07
CA GLU A 406 0.25 22.15 30.57
C GLU A 406 -0.17 22.57 31.99
N GLU A 407 -1.37 23.16 32.13
CA GLU A 407 -1.93 23.47 33.43
C GLU A 407 -1.88 22.19 34.28
N GLN A 408 -1.21 22.29 35.43
CA GLN A 408 -1.35 21.31 36.48
C GLN A 408 -2.84 21.27 36.81
N THR A 409 -3.53 20.17 36.57
CA THR A 409 -4.86 20.00 37.16
C THR A 409 -4.65 20.05 38.67
N PRO A 410 -5.14 21.08 39.38
CA PRO A 410 -5.00 21.11 40.82
C PRO A 410 -5.76 19.91 41.37
N ASN A 411 -5.09 19.19 42.26
CA ASN A 411 -5.66 18.12 43.03
C ASN A 411 -6.84 18.70 43.84
N VAL A 412 -8.07 18.53 43.36
CA VAL A 412 -9.24 18.81 44.18
C VAL A 412 -9.32 17.66 45.17
N GLU A 413 -8.70 17.86 46.33
CA GLU A 413 -9.14 17.18 47.54
C GLU A 413 -10.58 17.62 47.78
N ASP A 414 -11.54 16.81 47.31
CA ASP A 414 -12.95 16.97 47.70
C ASP A 414 -13.09 16.56 49.18
N LYS A 415 -12.78 17.52 50.06
CA LYS A 415 -13.53 17.70 51.28
C LYS A 415 -14.60 18.75 50.97
N ASP A 416 -15.86 18.33 50.93
CA ASP A 416 -16.86 18.91 51.82
C ASP A 416 -18.20 18.15 51.72
N ASP A 417 -18.79 18.03 52.90
CA ASP A 417 -20.05 17.38 53.22
C ASP A 417 -21.26 18.00 52.50
N ILE A 418 -22.09 17.16 51.86
CA ILE A 418 -23.55 17.39 51.81
C ILE A 418 -24.30 16.08 52.08
N ASP A 419 -25.09 16.19 53.13
CA ASP A 419 -25.99 15.26 53.80
C ASP A 419 -27.22 14.88 52.95
N GLY A 420 -27.81 13.70 53.25
CA GLY A 420 -29.23 13.42 53.02
C GLY A 420 -29.63 12.42 51.94
N SER A 421 -30.03 11.20 52.39
CA SER A 421 -30.80 10.13 51.70
C SER A 421 -30.05 9.36 50.60
N ASP A 422 -29.90 8.03 50.61
CA ASP A 422 -30.83 7.00 51.06
C ASP A 422 -30.04 5.73 51.43
N LYS A 423 -30.09 5.30 52.69
CA LYS A 423 -29.53 4.04 53.15
C LYS A 423 -30.48 2.91 52.76
N ARG A 424 -30.21 2.22 51.66
CA ARG A 424 -30.71 0.85 51.44
C ARG A 424 -29.57 -0.11 51.13
N ALA A 425 -29.13 -0.74 52.20
CA ALA A 425 -28.60 -2.09 52.34
C ALA A 425 -28.16 -2.79 51.04
N ASN A 426 -26.84 -2.83 50.83
CA ASN A 426 -26.17 -3.96 50.21
C ASN A 426 -26.56 -5.25 50.94
N ASN A 427 -27.30 -6.13 50.27
CA ASN A 427 -27.52 -7.50 50.69
C ASN A 427 -26.87 -8.44 49.65
N PRO A 428 -25.75 -9.12 49.95
CA PRO A 428 -24.98 -9.88 48.95
C PRO A 428 -25.57 -11.26 48.59
N TYR A 429 -26.83 -11.53 48.94
CA TYR A 429 -27.45 -12.86 48.80
C TYR A 429 -28.68 -12.92 47.89
N LEU A 430 -28.92 -11.91 47.04
CA LEU A 430 -30.10 -11.87 46.15
C LEU A 430 -29.78 -11.67 44.66
N ILE A 431 -28.62 -12.16 44.19
CA ILE A 431 -28.33 -12.33 42.76
C ILE A 431 -28.10 -13.82 42.50
N SER A 432 -29.18 -14.58 42.60
CA SER A 432 -29.25 -15.94 42.07
C SER A 432 -30.71 -16.18 41.70
N MET A 433 -30.94 -16.54 40.44
CA MET A 433 -32.24 -16.78 39.79
C MET A 433 -32.93 -15.55 39.19
N MET A 434 -32.52 -15.15 37.98
CA MET A 434 -33.39 -14.92 36.81
C MET A 434 -32.53 -14.92 35.51
N PRO A 435 -33.03 -15.49 34.39
CA PRO A 435 -32.25 -15.61 33.16
C PRO A 435 -32.21 -14.29 32.36
N GLU A 436 -31.02 -13.98 31.87
CA GLU A 436 -30.66 -12.84 31.03
C GLU A 436 -31.46 -12.76 29.72
N HIS A 437 -32.03 -11.60 29.42
CA HIS A 437 -32.18 -11.08 28.05
C HIS A 437 -32.13 -9.54 28.08
N GLY A 438 -31.12 -8.94 27.44
CA GLY A 438 -31.31 -7.66 26.75
C GLY A 438 -30.35 -6.48 26.98
N VAL A 439 -29.46 -6.47 27.98
CA VAL A 439 -28.55 -5.32 28.18
C VAL A 439 -27.13 -5.80 28.50
N LEU A 440 -26.19 -5.52 27.58
CA LEU A 440 -24.75 -5.77 27.73
C LEU A 440 -24.16 -4.88 28.85
N ASP A 441 -23.50 -5.48 29.84
CA ASP A 441 -22.74 -4.79 30.88
C ASP A 441 -21.26 -4.62 30.44
N PHE A 442 -20.78 -3.38 30.40
CA PHE A 442 -19.43 -3.02 29.94
C PHE A 442 -18.48 -2.56 31.07
N GLY A 443 -18.87 -2.70 32.34
CA GLY A 443 -18.02 -2.29 33.47
C GLY A 443 -17.84 -0.77 33.64
N ARG A 444 -17.15 -0.37 34.73
CA ARG A 444 -16.92 1.04 35.11
C ARG A 444 -15.71 1.65 34.38
N THR A 445 -15.88 2.89 33.92
CA THR A 445 -14.86 3.74 33.29
C THR A 445 -13.69 3.98 34.24
N THR A 446 -12.47 3.66 33.83
CA THR A 446 -11.25 3.95 34.60
C THR A 446 -10.57 5.19 34.01
N ASP A 447 -10.50 6.27 34.78
CA ASP A 447 -9.75 7.47 34.40
C ASP A 447 -8.23 7.21 34.57
N GLU A 448 -7.48 7.27 33.47
CA GLU A 448 -6.02 7.06 33.43
C GLU A 448 -5.22 8.28 33.96
N SER A 449 -5.80 9.12 34.82
CA SER A 449 -5.18 10.38 35.31
C SER A 449 -4.37 10.26 36.61
N GLN A 450 -4.17 9.07 37.17
CA GLN A 450 -3.77 8.90 38.57
C GLN A 450 -2.26 8.83 38.90
N TYR A 451 -1.34 9.16 37.99
CA TYR A 451 0.10 9.16 38.31
C TYR A 451 0.74 10.56 38.20
N PRO A 452 1.12 11.20 39.31
CA PRO A 452 1.82 12.49 39.27
C PRO A 452 3.27 12.28 38.81
N ARG A 453 3.58 12.69 37.57
CA ARG A 453 4.96 12.92 37.11
C ARG A 453 5.34 14.37 37.39
N THR A 454 6.49 14.60 38.03
CA THR A 454 7.07 15.95 38.16
C THR A 454 7.52 16.45 36.79
N ARG A 455 6.74 17.36 36.21
CA ARG A 455 6.97 17.96 34.88
C ARG A 455 7.91 19.15 35.02
N THR A 456 9.20 18.97 34.73
CA THR A 456 10.22 20.04 34.76
C THR A 456 10.55 20.50 33.33
N ARG A 457 10.66 21.82 33.15
CA ARG A 457 11.09 22.49 31.91
C ARG A 457 12.52 23.01 32.08
N SER A 458 13.39 22.73 31.13
CA SER A 458 14.81 23.14 31.14
C SER A 458 15.15 23.88 29.84
N LYS A 459 16.05 24.86 29.90
CA LYS A 459 16.57 25.56 28.71
C LYS A 459 17.82 24.83 28.22
N VAL A 460 17.82 24.38 26.97
CA VAL A 460 18.92 23.63 26.34
C VAL A 460 19.29 24.36 25.05
N CYS A 461 20.52 24.85 24.93
CA CYS A 461 21.01 25.59 23.75
C CYS A 461 20.02 26.66 23.25
N GLY A 462 19.53 27.50 24.16
CA GLY A 462 18.59 28.58 23.82
C GLY A 462 17.10 28.19 23.82
N HIS A 463 16.77 26.92 23.65
CA HIS A 463 15.41 26.44 23.46
C HIS A 463 14.84 25.83 24.73
N TYR A 464 13.55 26.00 24.97
CA TYR A 464 12.93 25.40 26.14
C TYR A 464 12.40 23.99 25.85
N MET A 465 12.89 23.01 26.60
CA MET A 465 12.49 21.62 26.47
C MET A 465 11.87 21.07 27.75
N TYR A 466 10.94 20.14 27.58
CA TYR A 466 10.43 19.34 28.69
C TYR A 466 11.23 18.05 28.83
N ASN A 467 11.52 17.65 30.06
CA ASN A 467 12.24 16.39 30.34
C ASN A 467 11.41 15.12 30.06
N TYR A 468 10.16 15.27 29.62
CA TYR A 468 9.30 14.16 29.25
C TYR A 468 8.78 14.35 27.83
N ARG A 469 8.50 13.22 27.17
CA ARG A 469 7.94 13.20 25.81
C ARG A 469 6.46 13.57 25.86
N SER A 470 5.93 14.21 24.81
CA SER A 470 4.53 14.63 24.78
C SER A 470 3.53 13.47 24.76
N GLU A 471 2.67 13.38 25.78
CA GLU A 471 1.54 12.44 25.83
C GLU A 471 0.28 12.99 25.11
N LYS A 472 0.23 14.31 24.89
CA LYS A 472 -0.85 14.96 24.13
C LYS A 472 -0.81 14.55 22.65
N ALA A 473 -1.99 14.42 22.05
CA ALA A 473 -2.15 14.22 20.61
C ALA A 473 -1.41 15.32 19.82
N LEU A 474 -0.61 14.90 18.84
CA LEU A 474 0.02 15.82 17.92
C LEU A 474 -1.06 16.46 17.04
N ASN A 475 -1.05 17.79 16.93
CA ASN A 475 -2.03 18.51 16.14
C ASN A 475 -1.80 18.29 14.62
N ARG A 476 -2.77 18.72 13.80
CA ARG A 476 -2.67 18.66 12.33
C ARG A 476 -1.36 19.28 11.79
N GLY A 477 -0.92 20.39 12.39
CA GLY A 477 0.32 21.07 11.99
C GLY A 477 1.55 20.19 12.23
N GLY A 478 1.71 19.65 13.43
CA GLY A 478 2.84 18.79 13.77
C GLY A 478 2.88 17.52 12.90
N TRP A 479 1.74 16.93 12.57
CA TRP A 479 1.68 15.82 11.61
C TRP A 479 2.05 16.25 10.19
N PHE A 480 1.68 17.47 9.78
CA PHE A 480 2.11 18.03 8.51
C PHE A 480 3.62 18.17 8.44
N HIS A 481 4.24 18.80 9.44
CA HIS A 481 5.71 18.90 9.54
C HIS A 481 6.39 17.52 9.57
N PHE A 482 5.84 16.58 10.34
CA PHE A 482 6.34 15.20 10.38
C PHE A 482 6.33 14.57 8.99
N SER A 483 5.23 14.67 8.23
CA SER A 483 5.13 14.11 6.88
C SER A 483 6.12 14.72 5.88
N VAL A 484 6.50 15.98 6.08
CA VAL A 484 7.44 16.70 5.23
C VAL A 484 8.88 16.30 5.53
N ILE A 485 9.23 16.15 6.81
CA ILE A 485 10.56 15.75 7.28
C ILE A 485 10.78 14.24 7.03
N ALA A 486 9.84 13.40 7.44
CA ALA A 486 9.87 11.96 7.26
C ALA A 486 9.32 11.55 5.88
N LYS A 487 9.90 12.06 4.80
CA LYS A 487 9.41 11.88 3.41
C LYS A 487 9.17 10.42 3.00
N ASP A 488 9.93 9.50 3.59
CA ASP A 488 9.90 8.08 3.25
C ASP A 488 8.94 7.25 4.11
N SER A 489 8.42 7.84 5.18
CA SER A 489 7.41 7.20 6.04
C SER A 489 6.09 7.04 5.31
N ASP A 490 5.38 5.96 5.64
CA ASP A 490 3.99 5.78 5.25
C ASP A 490 3.02 6.04 6.42
N LEU A 491 1.72 5.97 6.13
CA LEU A 491 0.69 6.13 7.15
C LEU A 491 0.80 5.06 8.25
N PHE A 492 1.23 3.84 7.94
CA PHE A 492 1.31 2.76 8.93
C PHE A 492 2.46 3.00 9.90
N ASP A 493 3.61 3.43 9.42
CA ASP A 493 4.73 3.87 10.24
C ASP A 493 4.30 4.98 11.20
N ALA A 494 3.54 5.96 10.72
CA ALA A 494 3.04 7.06 11.54
C ALA A 494 1.97 6.62 12.56
N VAL A 495 1.13 5.66 12.19
CA VAL A 495 0.13 5.06 13.09
C VAL A 495 0.81 4.33 14.26
N GLU A 496 1.96 3.67 14.05
CA GLU A 496 2.72 3.03 15.12
C GLU A 496 3.27 4.05 16.16
N LEU A 497 3.43 5.32 15.76
CA LEU A 497 3.92 6.40 16.63
C LEU A 497 2.80 7.11 17.41
N CYS A 498 1.54 6.85 17.07
CA CYS A 498 0.39 7.46 17.74
C CYS A 498 0.32 6.99 19.20
N ARG A 499 0.13 7.92 20.14
CA ARG A 499 0.08 7.60 21.58
C ARG A 499 -1.33 7.45 22.12
N ASN A 500 -2.30 8.01 21.43
CA ASN A 500 -3.69 7.98 21.85
C ASN A 500 -4.63 7.76 20.66
N TRP A 501 -5.84 7.30 20.96
CA TRP A 501 -6.85 7.06 19.93
C TRP A 501 -7.20 8.31 19.13
N ASN A 502 -7.24 9.48 19.77
CA ASN A 502 -7.64 10.72 19.11
C ASN A 502 -6.62 11.12 18.04
N GLU A 503 -5.32 10.97 18.33
CA GLU A 503 -4.22 11.19 17.40
C GLU A 503 -4.30 10.21 16.23
N PHE A 504 -4.53 8.91 16.51
CA PHE A 504 -4.74 7.89 15.48
C PHE A 504 -5.95 8.21 14.58
N PHE A 505 -7.06 8.64 15.19
CA PHE A 505 -8.29 8.97 14.48
C PHE A 505 -8.14 10.22 13.61
N GLU A 506 -7.57 11.30 14.16
CA GLU A 506 -7.29 12.52 13.41
C GLU A 506 -6.32 12.27 12.25
N LEU A 507 -5.26 11.47 12.46
CA LEU A 507 -4.31 11.13 11.42
C LEU A 507 -4.99 10.45 10.22
N ASN A 508 -5.88 9.48 10.48
CA ASN A 508 -6.65 8.79 9.44
C ASN A 508 -7.59 9.75 8.69
N ILE A 509 -8.21 10.70 9.39
CA ILE A 509 -9.02 11.76 8.78
C ILE A 509 -8.17 12.59 7.83
N LEU A 510 -7.05 13.14 8.31
CA LEU A 510 -6.15 13.99 7.51
C LEU A 510 -5.67 13.28 6.24
N CYS A 511 -5.31 12.00 6.33
CA CYS A 511 -4.97 11.18 5.17
C CYS A 511 -6.12 11.04 4.17
N CYS A 512 -7.34 10.77 4.63
CA CYS A 512 -8.47 10.59 3.72
C CYS A 512 -8.89 11.88 2.99
N PHE A 513 -8.56 13.05 3.54
CA PHE A 513 -8.84 14.38 2.98
C PHE A 513 -7.67 14.97 2.16
N HIS A 514 -6.66 14.19 1.80
CA HIS A 514 -5.49 14.66 1.05
C HIS A 514 -4.71 15.80 1.76
N TYR A 515 -4.67 15.80 3.09
CA TYR A 515 -3.99 16.88 3.81
C TYR A 515 -2.46 16.89 3.63
N PHE A 516 -1.86 15.71 3.47
CA PHE A 516 -0.40 15.57 3.38
C PHE A 516 0.12 15.66 1.94
N PRO A 517 1.28 16.31 1.72
CA PRO A 517 1.89 16.46 0.40
C PRO A 517 2.62 15.18 -0.07
N ALA A 518 2.97 14.28 0.85
CA ALA A 518 3.74 13.07 0.54
C ALA A 518 2.87 11.97 -0.10
N PRO A 519 3.28 11.37 -1.23
CA PRO A 519 2.47 10.39 -1.97
C PRO A 519 2.27 9.07 -1.21
N LYS A 520 3.18 8.71 -0.30
CA LYS A 520 3.04 7.50 0.53
C LYS A 520 1.88 7.61 1.54
N TRP A 521 1.44 8.84 1.83
CA TRP A 521 0.37 9.15 2.79
C TRP A 521 -1.02 9.23 2.13
N THR A 522 -1.08 9.22 0.79
CA THR A 522 -2.31 9.43 0.03
C THR A 522 -3.01 8.14 -0.39
N ARG A 523 -2.60 6.99 0.16
CA ARG A 523 -3.15 5.65 -0.14
C ARG A 523 -4.68 5.58 -0.02
N PHE A 524 -5.22 6.21 1.03
CA PHE A 524 -6.64 6.18 1.36
C PHE A 524 -7.41 7.44 0.93
N THR A 525 -6.75 8.34 0.22
CA THR A 525 -7.32 9.62 -0.15
C THR A 525 -8.52 9.46 -1.05
N GLY A 526 -9.67 9.98 -0.63
CA GLY A 526 -10.89 10.02 -1.44
C GLY A 526 -11.72 8.73 -1.46
N ASP A 527 -11.37 7.70 -0.69
CA ASP A 527 -12.20 6.51 -0.55
C ASP A 527 -13.46 6.84 0.25
N MET A 528 -14.59 6.95 -0.45
CA MET A 528 -15.90 7.28 0.12
C MET A 528 -16.32 6.29 1.22
N ARG A 529 -16.11 4.99 1.00
CA ARG A 529 -16.56 3.96 1.93
C ARG A 529 -15.82 4.10 3.25
N ARG A 530 -14.50 4.31 3.18
CA ARG A 530 -13.67 4.59 4.36
C ARG A 530 -14.07 5.90 5.03
N GLN A 531 -14.32 6.98 4.29
CA GLN A 531 -14.78 8.26 4.84
C GLN A 531 -16.10 8.13 5.60
N GLN A 532 -17.09 7.42 5.05
CA GLN A 532 -18.38 7.18 5.70
C GLN A 532 -18.22 6.34 6.98
N LEU A 533 -17.39 5.30 6.94
CA LEU A 533 -17.12 4.48 8.13
C LEU A 533 -16.40 5.28 9.23
N MET A 534 -15.46 6.15 8.86
CA MET A 534 -14.77 7.02 9.82
C MET A 534 -15.71 8.02 10.49
N GLN A 535 -16.73 8.54 9.79
CA GLN A 535 -17.76 9.40 10.41
C GLN A 535 -18.52 8.67 11.52
N LEU A 536 -18.61 7.34 11.46
CA LEU A 536 -19.21 6.49 12.50
C LEU A 536 -18.21 6.09 13.60
N GLY A 537 -16.97 6.59 13.55
CA GLY A 537 -15.91 6.21 14.49
C GLY A 537 -15.28 4.83 14.20
N PHE A 538 -15.54 4.26 13.01
CA PHE A 538 -15.02 2.97 12.59
C PHE A 538 -13.89 3.15 11.57
N ILE A 539 -12.67 2.73 11.92
CA ILE A 539 -11.51 2.82 11.03
C ILE A 539 -11.25 1.43 10.42
N PRO A 540 -11.60 1.20 9.14
CA PRO A 540 -11.33 -0.09 8.50
C PRO A 540 -9.81 -0.25 8.26
N TYR A 541 -9.29 -1.45 8.49
CA TYR A 541 -7.90 -1.80 8.15
C TYR A 541 -7.82 -2.93 7.13
N PHE A 542 -8.89 -3.71 6.97
CA PHE A 542 -8.98 -4.79 5.97
C PHE A 542 -10.41 -4.93 5.45
N THR A 543 -10.54 -5.08 4.13
CA THR A 543 -11.83 -5.26 3.46
C THR A 543 -11.75 -6.43 2.48
N GLY A 544 -12.55 -7.46 2.70
CA GLY A 544 -12.71 -8.60 1.80
C GLY A 544 -14.02 -8.49 1.02
N ASP A 545 -13.99 -7.85 -0.15
CA ASP A 545 -15.18 -7.65 -1.01
C ASP A 545 -15.11 -8.53 -2.28
N LYS A 546 -15.06 -9.85 -2.09
CA LYS A 546 -14.93 -10.84 -3.17
C LYS A 546 -16.04 -11.88 -3.21
N ALA A 547 -17.04 -11.75 -2.33
CA ALA A 547 -18.12 -12.71 -2.19
C ALA A 547 -18.86 -12.97 -3.50
N GLU A 548 -19.18 -11.92 -4.26
CA GLU A 548 -19.91 -12.03 -5.53
C GLU A 548 -19.13 -12.83 -6.59
N LYS A 549 -17.80 -12.66 -6.64
CA LYS A 549 -16.94 -13.33 -7.63
C LYS A 549 -16.68 -14.80 -7.28
N VAL A 550 -16.61 -15.12 -5.99
CA VAL A 550 -16.25 -16.45 -5.48
C VAL A 550 -17.48 -17.33 -5.30
N THR A 551 -18.62 -16.74 -4.93
CA THR A 551 -19.84 -17.49 -4.66
C THR A 551 -20.48 -17.98 -5.94
N HIS A 552 -20.63 -19.30 -6.08
CA HIS A 552 -21.27 -19.91 -7.24
C HIS A 552 -21.98 -21.21 -6.89
N TYR A 553 -23.05 -21.49 -7.64
CA TYR A 553 -23.89 -22.66 -7.46
C TYR A 553 -23.95 -23.44 -8.78
N ALA A 554 -23.14 -24.49 -8.90
CA ALA A 554 -23.16 -25.38 -10.05
C ALA A 554 -23.81 -26.73 -9.66
N GLN A 555 -24.88 -27.12 -10.34
CA GLN A 555 -25.51 -28.43 -10.15
C GLN A 555 -25.88 -29.05 -11.49
N THR A 556 -25.40 -30.27 -11.74
CA THR A 556 -25.74 -31.02 -12.96
C THR A 556 -27.18 -31.52 -12.90
N GLY A 557 -27.90 -31.42 -14.02
CA GLY A 557 -29.29 -31.83 -14.15
C GLY A 557 -29.53 -33.34 -14.02
N SER A 558 -30.80 -33.71 -13.83
CA SER A 558 -31.22 -35.11 -13.61
C SER A 558 -31.28 -36.00 -14.85
N ARG A 559 -31.18 -35.42 -16.05
CA ARG A 559 -31.60 -36.07 -17.31
C ARG A 559 -30.43 -36.46 -18.24
N GLY A 560 -29.19 -36.48 -17.74
CA GLY A 560 -28.00 -36.92 -18.49
C GLY A 560 -27.51 -38.32 -18.10
N MET A 561 -26.66 -38.93 -18.93
CA MET A 561 -25.95 -40.19 -18.60
C MET A 561 -24.90 -40.01 -17.49
N ALA A 562 -24.45 -38.78 -17.23
CA ALA A 562 -23.54 -38.47 -16.15
C ALA A 562 -24.25 -38.52 -14.78
N ARG A 563 -23.57 -39.05 -13.76
CA ARG A 563 -24.05 -39.01 -12.38
C ARG A 563 -24.27 -37.54 -11.97
N ARG A 564 -25.41 -37.25 -11.33
CA ARG A 564 -25.70 -35.93 -10.79
C ARG A 564 -24.56 -35.51 -9.86
N SER A 565 -23.95 -34.36 -10.10
CA SER A 565 -22.95 -33.76 -9.22
C SER A 565 -23.33 -32.31 -8.90
N HIS A 566 -22.72 -31.79 -7.84
CA HIS A 566 -22.83 -30.39 -7.45
C HIS A 566 -21.47 -29.87 -7.01
N ALA A 567 -21.24 -28.59 -7.24
CA ALA A 567 -20.15 -27.80 -6.71
C ALA A 567 -20.74 -26.45 -6.29
N VAL A 568 -20.81 -26.23 -4.99
CA VAL A 568 -21.31 -24.99 -4.39
C VAL A 568 -20.20 -24.42 -3.55
N VAL A 569 -19.84 -23.17 -3.82
CA VAL A 569 -18.89 -22.41 -3.00
C VAL A 569 -19.60 -21.15 -2.56
N GLU A 570 -19.52 -20.85 -1.27
CA GLU A 570 -20.09 -19.65 -0.67
C GLU A 570 -19.00 -18.90 0.08
N MET A 571 -18.91 -17.60 -0.18
CA MET A 571 -18.00 -16.68 0.51
C MET A 571 -18.79 -15.49 1.06
N ARG A 572 -18.43 -15.02 2.25
CA ARG A 572 -18.95 -13.78 2.82
C ARG A 572 -18.01 -12.61 2.55
N SER A 573 -18.58 -11.44 2.27
CA SER A 573 -17.83 -10.19 2.35
C SER A 573 -17.66 -9.83 3.82
N PHE A 574 -16.50 -9.31 4.20
CA PHE A 574 -16.22 -8.93 5.57
C PHE A 574 -15.32 -7.70 5.63
N ILE A 575 -15.47 -6.93 6.71
CA ILE A 575 -14.69 -5.74 6.98
C ILE A 575 -14.13 -5.88 8.39
N CYS A 576 -12.83 -5.62 8.54
CA CYS A 576 -12.19 -5.54 9.84
C CYS A 576 -11.75 -4.09 10.09
N GLY A 577 -11.99 -3.61 11.31
CA GLY A 577 -11.68 -2.24 11.67
C GLY A 577 -11.50 -2.06 13.17
N HIS A 578 -11.01 -0.88 13.52
CA HIS A 578 -10.84 -0.41 14.89
C HIS A 578 -11.95 0.58 15.26
N VAL A 579 -12.35 0.53 16.52
CA VAL A 579 -13.37 1.40 17.11
C VAL A 579 -12.84 1.87 18.46
N LYS A 580 -13.21 3.09 18.86
CA LYS A 580 -12.77 3.68 20.13
C LYS A 580 -13.27 2.84 21.30
N ARG A 581 -12.36 2.53 22.23
CA ARG A 581 -12.70 1.89 23.51
C ARG A 581 -13.47 2.88 24.39
N ASP A 582 -14.47 2.38 25.12
CA ASP A 582 -15.22 3.13 26.13
C ASP A 582 -15.94 4.40 25.65
N ASP A 583 -16.24 4.49 24.36
CA ASP A 583 -16.99 5.60 23.78
C ASP A 583 -18.49 5.26 23.63
N PRO A 584 -19.42 6.12 24.12
CA PRO A 584 -20.86 5.87 24.01
C PRO A 584 -21.37 5.70 22.58
N VAL A 585 -20.78 6.40 21.60
CA VAL A 585 -21.18 6.27 20.18
C VAL A 585 -20.77 4.89 19.67
N SER A 586 -19.53 4.49 19.93
CA SER A 586 -18.97 3.17 19.62
C SER A 586 -19.77 2.03 20.24
N ARG A 587 -20.16 2.15 21.52
CA ARG A 587 -21.01 1.16 22.21
C ARG A 587 -22.39 1.01 21.56
N ARG A 588 -23.04 2.13 21.24
CA ARG A 588 -24.32 2.11 20.50
C ARG A 588 -24.19 1.50 19.12
N PHE A 589 -23.13 1.83 18.39
CA PHE A 589 -22.84 1.26 17.07
C PHE A 589 -22.70 -0.26 17.14
N ILE A 590 -21.90 -0.77 18.08
CA ILE A 590 -21.73 -2.20 18.33
C ILE A 590 -23.06 -2.87 18.69
N GLN A 591 -23.89 -2.21 19.51
CA GLN A 591 -25.21 -2.72 19.88
C GLN A 591 -26.15 -2.83 18.67
N TYR A 592 -26.17 -1.83 17.78
CA TYR A 592 -26.93 -1.91 16.53
C TYR A 592 -26.48 -3.07 15.66
N LEU A 593 -25.16 -3.24 15.47
CA LEU A 593 -24.61 -4.38 14.74
C LEU A 593 -24.99 -5.72 15.38
N SER A 594 -25.08 -5.79 16.69
CA SER A 594 -25.47 -7.01 17.40
C SER A 594 -26.95 -7.37 17.25
N ASN A 595 -27.81 -6.38 16.95
CA ASN A 595 -29.24 -6.61 16.76
C ASN A 595 -29.55 -7.07 15.31
N GLU A 596 -28.78 -6.60 14.33
CA GLU A 596 -28.97 -6.89 12.90
C GLU A 596 -28.40 -8.26 12.47
N THR A 597 -28.62 -9.29 13.29
CA THR A 597 -28.06 -10.63 13.07
C THR A 597 -28.51 -11.31 11.78
N TRP A 598 -29.65 -10.91 11.22
CA TRP A 598 -30.18 -11.48 9.98
C TRP A 598 -29.42 -11.00 8.72
N GLU A 599 -28.79 -9.82 8.79
CA GLU A 599 -28.04 -9.24 7.68
C GLU A 599 -26.52 -9.34 7.89
N LEU A 600 -26.04 -9.12 9.12
CA LEU A 600 -24.61 -9.04 9.41
C LEU A 600 -24.22 -9.88 10.64
N ARG A 601 -22.97 -10.34 10.64
CA ARG A 601 -22.36 -11.04 11.78
C ARG A 601 -21.23 -10.20 12.34
N ALA A 602 -21.39 -9.77 13.59
CA ALA A 602 -20.40 -8.96 14.28
C ALA A 602 -19.62 -9.81 15.28
N LEU A 603 -18.29 -9.74 15.22
CA LEU A 603 -17.40 -10.23 16.26
C LEU A 603 -16.60 -9.04 16.78
N VAL A 604 -16.71 -8.77 18.08
CA VAL A 604 -16.02 -7.65 18.73
C VAL A 604 -15.10 -8.19 19.80
N ARG A 605 -13.81 -7.87 19.70
CA ARG A 605 -12.78 -8.22 20.67
C ARG A 605 -12.18 -6.95 21.25
N ASP A 606 -12.13 -6.85 22.57
CA ASP A 606 -11.35 -5.82 23.24
C ASP A 606 -9.86 -6.13 23.04
N ARG A 607 -9.13 -5.17 22.46
CA ARG A 607 -7.70 -5.31 22.16
C ARG A 607 -6.84 -5.36 23.42
N LYS A 608 -7.18 -4.56 24.45
CA LYS A 608 -6.37 -4.43 25.68
C LYS A 608 -6.52 -5.65 26.58
N THR A 609 -7.74 -6.14 26.76
CA THR A 609 -8.03 -7.30 27.61
C THR A 609 -8.03 -8.63 26.84
N GLY A 610 -8.13 -8.58 25.51
CA GLY A 610 -8.28 -9.76 24.66
C GLY A 610 -9.67 -10.40 24.72
N HIS A 611 -10.58 -9.90 25.56
CA HIS A 611 -11.91 -10.47 25.79
C HIS A 611 -12.83 -10.25 24.59
N ILE A 612 -13.61 -11.27 24.22
CA ILE A 612 -14.60 -11.17 23.14
C ILE A 612 -15.90 -10.64 23.75
N LEU A 613 -16.28 -9.42 23.36
CA LEU A 613 -17.49 -8.75 23.84
C LEU A 613 -18.74 -9.29 23.14
N ILE A 614 -18.64 -9.53 21.83
CA ILE A 614 -19.74 -10.05 21.00
C ILE A 614 -19.17 -11.12 20.08
N GLN A 615 -19.85 -12.27 20.01
CA GLN A 615 -19.49 -13.36 19.12
C GLN A 615 -20.77 -13.90 18.46
N PRO A 616 -20.78 -14.12 17.13
CA PRO A 616 -21.87 -14.83 16.50
C PRO A 616 -21.85 -16.32 16.92
N PRO A 617 -22.93 -17.08 16.69
CA PRO A 617 -22.96 -18.52 16.90
C PRO A 617 -21.76 -19.21 16.25
N LYS A 618 -21.20 -20.23 16.92
CA LYS A 618 -19.98 -20.92 16.46
C LYS A 618 -20.11 -21.46 15.04
N ASP A 619 -21.29 -21.98 14.71
CA ASP A 619 -21.60 -22.55 13.39
C ASP A 619 -21.63 -21.49 12.27
N GLU A 620 -21.64 -20.21 12.62
CA GLU A 620 -21.69 -19.09 11.69
C GLU A 620 -20.38 -18.31 11.58
N LEU A 621 -19.28 -18.82 12.17
CA LEU A 621 -17.96 -18.19 12.09
C LEU A 621 -17.24 -18.40 10.74
N TRP A 622 -17.82 -19.15 9.82
CA TRP A 622 -17.23 -19.39 8.50
C TRP A 622 -17.21 -18.11 7.63
N LEU A 623 -16.12 -17.95 6.88
CA LEU A 623 -15.93 -16.94 5.84
C LEU A 623 -16.06 -17.54 4.44
N VAL A 624 -15.50 -18.74 4.25
CA VAL A 624 -15.59 -19.50 3.00
C VAL A 624 -15.98 -20.93 3.34
N ARG A 625 -17.01 -21.44 2.68
CA ARG A 625 -17.42 -22.83 2.77
C ARG A 625 -17.69 -23.40 1.39
N GLU A 626 -17.39 -24.67 1.21
CA GLU A 626 -17.63 -25.36 -0.04
C GLU A 626 -18.37 -26.67 0.19
N LYS A 627 -19.01 -27.12 -0.88
CA LYS A 627 -19.75 -28.37 -0.89
C LYS A 627 -19.69 -28.94 -2.28
N SER A 628 -18.99 -30.05 -2.42
CA SER A 628 -18.89 -30.78 -3.66
C SER A 628 -19.26 -32.25 -3.46
N GLY A 629 -19.74 -32.88 -4.52
CA GLY A 629 -19.94 -34.33 -4.52
C GLY A 629 -21.03 -34.83 -5.45
N TRP A 630 -21.29 -36.13 -5.36
CA TRP A 630 -22.28 -36.81 -6.18
C TRP A 630 -23.64 -36.83 -5.47
N GLY A 631 -24.72 -36.78 -6.25
CA GLY A 631 -26.08 -36.72 -5.75
C GLY A 631 -26.63 -35.30 -5.60
N ARG A 632 -27.62 -35.13 -4.71
CA ARG A 632 -28.27 -33.85 -4.48
C ARG A 632 -27.44 -32.98 -3.54
N ALA A 633 -27.26 -31.71 -3.89
CA ALA A 633 -26.59 -30.74 -3.03
C ALA A 633 -27.20 -30.67 -1.63
N SER A 634 -28.50 -30.92 -1.44
CA SER A 634 -29.11 -30.90 -0.10
C SER A 634 -28.66 -32.02 0.86
N ARG A 635 -27.98 -33.07 0.38
CA ARG A 635 -27.61 -34.24 1.18
C ARG A 635 -26.19 -34.24 1.73
N ASN A 636 -25.27 -33.49 1.10
CA ASN A 636 -23.91 -33.38 1.61
C ASN A 636 -23.89 -32.36 2.76
N GLU A 637 -22.78 -32.24 3.49
CA GLU A 637 -22.55 -31.17 4.45
C GLU A 637 -21.56 -30.15 3.86
N PHE A 638 -21.52 -28.93 4.41
CA PHE A 638 -20.54 -27.94 3.99
C PHE A 638 -19.20 -28.21 4.70
N SER A 639 -18.11 -28.19 3.94
CA SER A 639 -16.76 -28.12 4.50
C SER A 639 -16.33 -26.65 4.61
N ILE A 640 -15.98 -26.23 5.82
CA ILE A 640 -15.47 -24.88 6.08
C ILE A 640 -14.02 -24.81 5.60
N VAL A 641 -13.76 -23.92 4.64
CA VAL A 641 -12.41 -23.69 4.07
C VAL A 641 -11.69 -22.60 4.86
N SER A 642 -12.44 -21.59 5.32
CA SER A 642 -11.90 -20.48 6.12
C SER A 642 -12.92 -20.04 7.17
N GLU A 643 -12.44 -19.80 8.39
CA GLU A 643 -13.25 -19.36 9.53
C GLU A 643 -12.57 -18.23 10.32
N VAL A 644 -13.37 -17.46 11.05
CA VAL A 644 -12.90 -16.46 12.00
C VAL A 644 -12.52 -17.16 13.31
N GLY A 645 -11.26 -17.56 13.41
CA GLY A 645 -10.68 -18.24 14.58
C GLY A 645 -9.32 -17.67 14.99
N ALA A 646 -8.57 -18.41 15.81
CA ALA A 646 -7.24 -17.99 16.29
C ALA A 646 -6.26 -17.71 15.14
N THR A 647 -6.24 -18.58 14.13
CA THR A 647 -5.42 -18.44 12.92
C THR A 647 -5.75 -17.20 12.12
N PHE A 648 -7.04 -16.84 12.04
CA PHE A 648 -7.48 -15.61 11.40
C PHE A 648 -6.98 -14.38 12.16
N PHE A 649 -7.04 -14.38 13.50
CA PHE A 649 -6.50 -13.29 14.30
C PHE A 649 -4.99 -13.14 14.14
N GLU A 650 -4.23 -14.24 14.09
CA GLU A 650 -2.78 -14.21 13.84
C GLU A 650 -2.46 -13.61 12.46
N GLN A 651 -3.19 -14.05 11.42
CA GLN A 651 -3.06 -13.49 10.08
C GLN A 651 -3.38 -11.98 10.07
N MET A 652 -4.44 -11.57 10.76
CA MET A 652 -4.81 -10.16 10.82
C MET A 652 -3.81 -9.34 11.61
N VAL A 653 -3.26 -9.84 12.73
CA VAL A 653 -2.21 -9.15 13.53
C VAL A 653 -0.88 -9.04 12.78
N SER A 654 -0.60 -9.98 11.86
CA SER A 654 0.60 -9.89 11.03
C SER A 654 0.57 -8.75 10.00
N GLN A 655 -0.60 -8.15 9.74
CA GLN A 655 -0.70 -7.04 8.81
C GLN A 655 -0.13 -5.74 9.41
N PRO A 656 0.58 -4.91 8.63
CA PRO A 656 1.12 -3.64 9.14
C PRO A 656 0.03 -2.72 9.71
N SER A 657 -1.16 -2.74 9.10
CA SER A 657 -2.30 -1.90 9.47
C SER A 657 -2.94 -2.24 10.81
N THR A 658 -2.63 -3.39 11.39
CA THR A 658 -3.16 -3.82 12.70
C THR A 658 -2.15 -3.68 13.83
N LYS A 659 -0.88 -3.33 13.56
CA LYS A 659 0.18 -3.14 14.57
C LYS A 659 0.03 -1.85 15.39
N ILE A 660 -1.17 -1.54 15.83
CA ILE A 660 -1.40 -0.40 16.71
C ILE A 660 -1.07 -0.81 18.16
N CYS A 661 0.03 -0.34 18.72
CA CYS A 661 0.24 -0.44 20.17
C CYS A 661 -0.62 0.61 20.88
N ILE A 662 -1.92 0.34 21.05
CA ILE A 662 -2.80 1.04 22.02
C ILE A 662 -3.31 0.01 23.01
#